data_AF-A0A433KC30-F1
#
_entry.id   AF-A0A433KC30-F1
#
_cell.length_a   1.000
_cell.length_b   1.000
_cell.length_c   1.000
_cell.angle_alpha   90.00
_cell.angle_beta   90.00
_cell.angle_gamma   90.00
#
_symmetry.space_group_name_H-M   'P 1'
#
loop_
_entity.id
_entity.type
_entity.pdbx_description
1 polymer ?
#
loop_
_entity_poly.entity_id
_entity_poly.type
_entity_poly.pdbx_seq_one_letter_code
_entity_poly.pdbx_strand_id
1 'polypeptide(L)'
;MYDFITNKHVKIWIGPLKLQNELRLRNLRTINPDCELYLIYDRRLLSTSEDWFIQNLCKDLNIMLFDVLADIVPQCVATEELNLIDDYNEAIQSIEQGGNPAAASDILRWLSPIYKLGIYSDMDVFIDVNSLPKSIKVSKPLLFNLGSLKIFDTDSPAINNDILAVVNSSHALPQIQKIQETIHNGCRLYRMGEDPFSYLQELYSSLPYHPDTSILTYFLSGSLPFHSELPSLAEGKSIGQTRAEIIRITNNSASFHEYSPWKSLFYKILSLGSDSSLNKIIKTYRMVLLKDSVIYTSGPGATYVALNEYPHYPGDYYRKEKVPHSFEHYGLDKHFLTGNRVPLHSSYIDLIKLYSAHHNDLSWLQEGRNRIDEHEAIISKISTRITASLSNTNLISNCEPCFPAKAIPPQITTELGKLAQLHMKQLAELQHQFRMNTACIEERNITFASCSKVSDALICVQTQVNFQSSSFFSTSQTFPRDLEYSCSSLSNGEPSLVCSTHFSQELCDIDSVSDSSPNLVSTLTTAATYSALAAAIPEAVGDALKLICHISEHQANYATQATFLIFIALTGSWLFLVVGMVGQSVGERVGLSKSSARLFGNTVAHSVNIAQNLAPSSLLTIGVGLAAGKFGLWAEKKIAKQFEGLQTKGTLSIN
;
A
#
# COMPACT_ATOMS: atom_id res chain seq x y z
N MET A 1 17.32 21.80 20.48
CA MET A 1 17.47 20.38 20.10
C MET A 1 16.97 19.52 21.24
N TYR A 2 16.36 18.39 20.92
CA TYR A 2 15.79 17.42 21.84
C TYR A 2 16.55 16.10 21.75
N ASP A 3 16.47 15.28 22.79
CA ASP A 3 17.00 13.92 22.80
C ASP A 3 15.91 12.93 22.39
N PHE A 4 16.03 12.40 21.18
CA PHE A 4 15.15 11.35 20.65
C PHE A 4 15.68 9.98 21.06
N ILE A 5 14.97 9.30 21.95
CA ILE A 5 15.31 7.95 22.44
C ILE A 5 14.87 6.92 21.40
N THR A 6 15.82 6.10 20.92
CA THR A 6 15.63 5.21 19.77
C THR A 6 15.15 3.80 20.14
N ASN A 7 15.33 3.38 21.39
CA ASN A 7 15.18 1.99 21.84
C ASN A 7 13.89 1.69 22.63
N LYS A 8 12.90 2.57 22.55
CA LYS A 8 11.58 2.42 23.21
C LYS A 8 10.50 2.38 22.13
N HIS A 9 9.78 1.26 22.01
CA HIS A 9 8.78 1.05 20.96
C HIS A 9 7.43 0.63 21.51
N VAL A 10 6.38 1.26 21.00
CA VAL A 10 4.99 0.99 21.36
C VAL A 10 4.27 0.40 20.16
N LYS A 11 3.62 -0.75 20.37
CA LYS A 11 2.64 -1.34 19.46
C LYS A 11 1.26 -1.27 20.10
N ILE A 12 0.22 -1.14 19.30
CA ILE A 12 -1.19 -1.19 19.74
C ILE A 12 -1.87 -2.32 18.98
N TRP A 13 -2.63 -3.17 19.67
CA TRP A 13 -3.46 -4.21 19.03
C TRP A 13 -4.79 -4.40 19.75
N ILE A 14 -5.88 -4.23 18.99
CA ILE A 14 -7.24 -4.15 19.51
C ILE A 14 -8.05 -5.33 18.99
N GLY A 15 -8.15 -6.38 19.82
CA GLY A 15 -8.81 -7.66 19.50
C GLY A 15 -7.84 -8.86 19.48
N PRO A 16 -8.31 -10.05 19.07
CA PRO A 16 -7.52 -11.28 19.10
C PRO A 16 -6.20 -11.19 18.30
N LEU A 17 -5.11 -11.70 18.87
CA LEU A 17 -3.81 -11.72 18.20
C LEU A 17 -3.73 -12.90 17.24
N LYS A 18 -3.70 -12.58 15.95
CA LYS A 18 -3.52 -13.53 14.83
C LYS A 18 -2.05 -13.98 14.71
N LEU A 19 -1.81 -15.14 14.11
CA LEU A 19 -0.46 -15.72 13.95
C LEU A 19 0.48 -14.74 13.24
N GLN A 20 -0.01 -13.98 12.25
CA GLN A 20 0.82 -12.97 11.57
C GLN A 20 1.40 -11.94 12.55
N ASN A 21 0.58 -11.42 13.47
CA ASN A 21 1.01 -10.40 14.44
C ASN A 21 1.77 -11.00 15.63
N GLU A 22 1.53 -12.26 15.98
CA GLU A 22 2.44 -13.01 16.86
C GLU A 22 3.86 -13.04 16.27
N LEU A 23 3.99 -13.41 14.98
CA LEU A 23 5.29 -13.50 14.31
C LEU A 23 5.97 -12.14 14.20
N ARG A 24 5.24 -11.06 13.92
CA ARG A 24 5.75 -9.68 13.93
C ARG A 24 6.31 -9.27 15.30
N LEU A 25 5.62 -9.58 16.40
CA LEU A 25 6.13 -9.31 17.76
C LEU A 25 7.38 -10.15 18.09
N ARG A 26 7.39 -11.43 17.71
CA ARG A 26 8.57 -12.30 17.86
C ARG A 26 9.76 -11.73 17.07
N ASN A 27 9.54 -11.35 15.82
CA ASN A 27 10.56 -10.75 14.95
C ASN A 27 11.10 -9.44 15.53
N LEU A 28 10.22 -8.54 16.01
CA LEU A 28 10.60 -7.29 16.64
C LEU A 28 11.55 -7.51 17.84
N ARG A 29 11.24 -8.47 18.71
CA ARG A 29 12.10 -8.85 19.86
C ARG A 29 13.37 -9.57 19.43
N THR A 30 13.30 -10.49 18.46
CA THR A 30 14.48 -11.19 17.92
C THR A 30 15.49 -10.21 17.33
N ILE A 31 15.02 -9.24 16.56
CA ILE A 31 15.87 -8.23 15.92
C ILE A 31 16.38 -7.23 16.96
N ASN A 32 15.54 -6.78 17.91
CA ASN A 32 15.88 -5.72 18.85
C ASN A 32 15.86 -6.24 20.31
N PRO A 33 16.82 -7.10 20.72
CA PRO A 33 16.80 -7.78 22.01
C PRO A 33 16.85 -6.82 23.20
N ASP A 34 17.60 -5.72 23.10
CA ASP A 34 17.83 -4.75 24.18
C ASP A 34 16.81 -3.61 24.24
N CYS A 35 15.78 -3.62 23.39
CA CYS A 35 14.76 -2.56 23.36
C CYS A 35 13.66 -2.75 24.40
N GLU A 36 13.17 -1.64 24.93
CA GLU A 36 11.95 -1.60 25.74
C GLU A 36 10.75 -1.66 24.79
N LEU A 37 10.01 -2.76 24.85
CA LEU A 37 8.85 -3.01 23.99
C LEU A 37 7.57 -2.95 24.82
N TYR A 38 6.60 -2.20 24.34
CA TYR A 38 5.28 -2.01 24.95
C TYR A 38 4.19 -2.50 24.00
N LEU A 39 3.23 -3.27 24.52
CA LEU A 39 2.01 -3.62 23.81
C LEU A 39 0.80 -3.07 24.56
N ILE A 40 0.01 -2.22 23.88
CA ILE A 40 -1.27 -1.75 24.37
C ILE A 40 -2.38 -2.65 23.79
N TYR A 41 -3.28 -3.13 24.64
CA TYR A 41 -4.43 -3.96 24.24
C TYR A 41 -5.67 -3.66 25.09
N ASP A 42 -6.84 -4.17 24.70
CA ASP A 42 -8.07 -4.06 25.48
C ASP A 42 -8.63 -5.45 25.79
N ARG A 43 -8.54 -5.87 27.06
CA ARG A 43 -8.99 -7.19 27.52
C ARG A 43 -10.49 -7.42 27.29
N ARG A 44 -11.32 -6.38 27.19
CA ARG A 44 -12.77 -6.53 26.94
C ARG A 44 -13.09 -7.19 25.60
N LEU A 45 -12.17 -7.12 24.65
CA LEU A 45 -12.34 -7.62 23.28
C LEU A 45 -11.81 -9.05 23.10
N LEU A 46 -11.45 -9.73 24.19
CA LEU A 46 -10.81 -11.05 24.19
C LEU A 46 -11.61 -12.07 25.01
N SER A 47 -11.60 -13.32 24.56
CA SER A 47 -11.91 -14.46 25.43
C SER A 47 -10.81 -14.68 26.47
N THR A 48 -11.14 -15.39 27.56
CA THR A 48 -10.17 -15.78 28.60
C THR A 48 -8.95 -16.52 28.03
N SER A 49 -9.13 -17.32 26.98
CA SER A 49 -8.05 -18.02 26.29
C SER A 49 -7.12 -17.09 25.50
N GLU A 50 -7.66 -16.04 24.89
CA GLU A 50 -6.88 -15.08 24.09
C GLU A 50 -6.12 -14.10 24.98
N ASP A 51 -6.75 -13.63 26.07
CA ASP A 51 -6.09 -12.82 27.11
C ASP A 51 -4.94 -13.60 27.77
N TRP A 52 -5.17 -14.87 28.14
CA TRP A 52 -4.13 -15.75 28.67
C TRP A 52 -2.99 -15.97 27.66
N PHE A 53 -3.31 -16.15 26.37
CA PHE A 53 -2.30 -16.33 25.32
C PHE A 53 -1.43 -15.07 25.16
N ILE A 54 -2.02 -13.89 25.06
CA ILE A 54 -1.29 -12.62 24.89
C ILE A 54 -0.42 -12.33 26.13
N GLN A 55 -0.91 -12.59 27.34
CA GLN A 55 -0.13 -12.41 28.57
C GLN A 55 1.11 -13.30 28.61
N ASN A 56 0.99 -14.59 28.26
CA ASN A 56 2.16 -15.49 28.23
C ASN A 56 3.10 -15.14 27.08
N LEU A 57 2.60 -14.84 25.88
CA LEU A 57 3.43 -14.40 24.76
C LEU A 57 4.25 -13.15 25.11
N CYS A 58 3.63 -12.13 25.72
CA CYS A 58 4.32 -10.90 26.10
C CYS A 58 5.35 -11.16 27.21
N LYS A 59 5.02 -12.02 28.18
CA LYS A 59 5.97 -12.45 29.22
C LYS A 59 7.19 -13.17 28.63
N ASP A 60 6.97 -14.13 27.74
CA ASP A 60 8.03 -14.90 27.09
C ASP A 60 8.92 -14.03 26.20
N LEU A 61 8.34 -13.01 25.56
CA LEU A 61 9.06 -12.03 24.73
C LEU A 61 9.59 -10.81 25.51
N ASN A 62 9.43 -10.77 26.84
CA ASN A 62 9.78 -9.59 27.66
C ASN A 62 9.20 -8.27 27.09
N ILE A 63 7.92 -8.30 26.74
CA ILE A 63 7.13 -7.14 26.27
C ILE A 63 6.24 -6.69 27.43
N MET A 64 6.28 -5.40 27.76
CA MET A 64 5.42 -4.83 28.79
C MET A 64 4.00 -4.64 28.23
N LEU A 65 3.04 -5.33 28.83
CA LEU A 65 1.64 -5.35 28.39
C LEU A 65 0.80 -4.38 29.23
N PHE A 66 0.03 -3.51 28.58
CA PHE A 66 -0.83 -2.50 29.21
C PHE A 66 -2.27 -2.64 28.72
N ASP A 67 -3.20 -2.86 29.64
CA ASP A 67 -4.64 -2.85 29.33
C ASP A 67 -5.17 -1.40 29.29
N VAL A 68 -5.97 -1.09 28.26
CA VAL A 68 -6.49 0.27 28.07
C VAL A 68 -7.34 0.75 29.25
N LEU A 69 -8.19 -0.10 29.83
CA LEU A 69 -9.06 0.32 30.94
C LEU A 69 -8.35 0.33 32.30
N ALA A 70 -7.51 -0.67 32.57
CA ALA A 70 -6.85 -0.78 33.86
C ALA A 70 -5.65 0.16 34.00
N ASP A 71 -4.88 0.34 32.92
CA ASP A 71 -3.57 1.00 32.99
C ASP A 71 -3.55 2.36 32.27
N ILE A 72 -4.26 2.55 31.16
CA ILE A 72 -4.19 3.78 30.34
C ILE A 72 -5.23 4.83 30.75
N VAL A 73 -6.53 4.48 30.72
CA VAL A 73 -7.64 5.40 30.99
C VAL A 73 -7.51 6.12 32.34
N PRO A 74 -7.13 5.48 33.47
CA PRO A 74 -7.02 6.15 34.76
C PRO A 74 -5.91 7.20 34.85
N GLN A 75 -4.98 7.23 33.88
CA GLN A 75 -3.89 8.22 33.80
C GLN A 75 -4.22 9.41 32.89
N CYS A 76 -5.30 9.36 32.13
CA CYS A 76 -5.75 10.44 31.26
C CYS A 76 -6.54 11.47 32.07
N VAL A 77 -6.15 12.74 31.99
CA VAL A 77 -6.70 13.82 32.84
C VAL A 77 -6.98 15.12 32.10
N ALA A 78 -6.44 15.29 30.89
CA ALA A 78 -6.76 16.44 30.06
C ALA A 78 -8.14 16.27 29.41
N THR A 79 -8.88 17.37 29.23
CA THR A 79 -10.23 17.34 28.64
C THR A 79 -10.22 16.71 27.25
N GLU A 80 -9.18 16.98 26.47
CA GLU A 80 -8.95 16.46 25.13
C GLU A 80 -8.70 14.94 25.14
N GLU A 81 -8.01 14.42 26.16
CA GLU A 81 -7.83 12.97 26.35
C GLU A 81 -9.14 12.29 26.77
N LEU A 82 -9.94 12.93 27.64
CA LEU A 82 -11.23 12.41 28.08
C LEU A 82 -12.24 12.34 26.92
N ASN A 83 -12.29 13.39 26.11
CA ASN A 83 -13.07 13.43 24.86
C ASN A 83 -12.68 12.28 23.91
N LEU A 84 -11.38 12.03 23.75
CA LEU A 84 -10.88 10.90 22.97
C LEU A 84 -11.18 9.53 23.59
N ILE A 85 -11.25 9.42 24.92
CA ILE A 85 -11.66 8.17 25.59
C ILE A 85 -13.13 7.85 25.31
N ASP A 86 -14.00 8.85 25.22
CA ASP A 86 -15.39 8.64 24.81
C ASP A 86 -15.46 8.15 23.34
N ASP A 87 -14.75 8.80 22.42
CA ASP A 87 -14.67 8.38 21.01
C ASP A 87 -14.03 6.98 20.86
N TYR A 88 -13.04 6.64 21.69
CA TYR A 88 -12.42 5.32 21.73
C TYR A 88 -13.44 4.25 22.18
N ASN A 89 -14.17 4.51 23.27
CA ASN A 89 -15.18 3.59 23.77
C ASN A 89 -16.33 3.38 22.76
N GLU A 90 -16.62 4.37 21.91
CA GLU A 90 -17.51 4.19 20.77
C GLU A 90 -16.84 3.42 19.61
N ALA A 91 -15.59 3.71 19.29
CA ALA A 91 -14.84 3.03 18.23
C ALA A 91 -14.65 1.52 18.50
N ILE A 92 -14.70 1.06 19.75
CA ILE A 92 -14.64 -0.38 20.07
C ILE A 92 -16.02 -1.03 20.33
N GLN A 93 -17.11 -0.25 20.37
CA GLN A 93 -18.46 -0.83 20.51
C GLN A 93 -18.80 -1.65 19.25
N SER A 94 -19.03 -2.95 19.45
CA SER A 94 -19.50 -3.92 18.46
C SER A 94 -18.99 -3.66 17.02
N ILE A 95 -17.85 -4.28 16.67
CA ILE A 95 -17.19 -4.14 15.36
C ILE A 95 -18.15 -4.40 14.18
N GLU A 96 -19.17 -5.23 14.38
CA GLU A 96 -20.22 -5.54 13.39
C GLU A 96 -21.29 -4.45 13.23
N GLN A 97 -21.45 -3.56 14.21
CA GLN A 97 -22.51 -2.53 14.27
C GLN A 97 -22.00 -1.11 14.04
N GLY A 98 -20.68 -0.89 13.91
CA GLY A 98 -20.10 0.43 13.73
C GLY A 98 -18.66 0.54 14.24
N GLY A 99 -18.24 -0.34 15.15
CA GLY A 99 -16.89 -0.33 15.70
C GLY A 99 -15.79 -0.48 14.65
N ASN A 100 -14.65 0.14 14.92
CA ASN A 100 -13.47 0.20 14.07
C ASN A 100 -12.16 0.15 14.89
N PRO A 101 -11.50 -1.02 14.96
CA PRO A 101 -10.22 -1.17 15.65
C PRO A 101 -9.09 -0.26 15.15
N ALA A 102 -9.11 0.14 13.86
CA ALA A 102 -8.12 1.07 13.33
C ALA A 102 -8.30 2.49 13.89
N ALA A 103 -9.53 3.02 13.86
CA ALA A 103 -9.85 4.30 14.49
C ALA A 103 -9.57 4.28 15.99
N ALA A 104 -9.82 3.15 16.67
CA ALA A 104 -9.46 2.97 18.07
C ALA A 104 -7.93 3.06 18.30
N SER A 105 -7.11 2.42 17.45
CA SER A 105 -5.64 2.53 17.46
C SER A 105 -5.15 3.95 17.13
N ASP A 106 -5.81 4.62 16.19
CA ASP A 106 -5.55 6.02 15.82
C ASP A 106 -5.83 6.98 16.98
N ILE A 107 -6.88 6.75 17.78
CA ILE A 107 -7.18 7.53 18.97
C ILE A 107 -6.15 7.27 20.08
N LEU A 108 -5.87 5.99 20.38
CA LEU A 108 -5.00 5.59 21.49
C LEU A 108 -3.58 6.15 21.38
N ARG A 109 -3.00 6.21 20.16
CA ARG A 109 -1.63 6.73 19.96
C ARG A 109 -1.48 8.23 20.30
N TRP A 110 -2.59 8.95 20.55
CA TRP A 110 -2.60 10.35 21.00
C TRP A 110 -2.95 10.55 22.48
N LEU A 111 -3.15 9.48 23.25
CA LEU A 111 -3.28 9.57 24.71
C LEU A 111 -1.90 9.67 25.35
N SER A 112 -1.72 10.58 26.31
CA SER A 112 -0.41 10.86 26.88
C SER A 112 0.23 9.72 27.68
N PRO A 113 -0.51 8.80 28.33
CA PRO A 113 0.09 7.59 28.92
C PRO A 113 0.68 6.64 27.87
N ILE A 114 0.30 6.76 26.59
CA ILE A 114 0.79 5.94 25.48
C ILE A 114 1.95 6.65 24.77
N TYR A 115 1.77 7.88 24.28
CA TYR A 115 2.84 8.55 23.50
C TYR A 115 4.08 8.92 24.32
N LYS A 116 3.99 8.93 25.66
CA LYS A 116 5.14 9.12 26.56
C LYS A 116 6.00 7.86 26.73
N LEU A 117 5.53 6.68 26.32
CA LEU A 117 6.28 5.42 26.47
C LEU A 117 7.44 5.30 25.47
N GLY A 118 7.28 5.84 24.25
CA GLY A 118 8.31 5.76 23.22
C GLY A 118 7.78 6.03 21.81
N ILE A 119 8.44 5.40 20.82
CA ILE A 119 8.10 5.50 19.40
C ILE A 119 6.90 4.59 19.13
N TYR A 120 5.77 5.17 18.74
CA TYR A 120 4.63 4.39 18.25
C TYR A 120 4.91 3.88 16.84
N SER A 121 4.47 2.65 16.55
CA SER A 121 4.39 2.14 15.17
C SER A 121 3.29 1.09 14.98
N ASP A 122 2.71 1.01 13.78
CA ASP A 122 1.79 -0.05 13.38
C ASP A 122 2.46 -1.44 13.41
N MET A 123 1.69 -2.51 13.54
CA MET A 123 2.22 -3.88 13.74
C MET A 123 3.07 -4.40 12.58
N ASP A 124 2.79 -3.97 11.36
CA ASP A 124 3.47 -4.37 10.13
C ASP A 124 4.80 -3.63 9.87
N VAL A 125 5.04 -2.50 10.54
CA VAL A 125 6.30 -1.75 10.47
C VAL A 125 7.46 -2.61 10.97
N PHE A 126 8.40 -2.91 10.08
CA PHE A 126 9.66 -3.56 10.41
C PHE A 126 10.61 -2.56 11.09
N ILE A 127 11.24 -2.98 12.19
CA ILE A 127 12.12 -2.13 13.00
C ILE A 127 13.45 -2.83 13.24
N ASP A 128 14.55 -2.14 12.95
CA ASP A 128 15.91 -2.57 13.26
C ASP A 128 16.75 -1.35 13.67
N VAL A 129 16.86 -1.14 14.99
CA VAL A 129 17.56 0.01 15.60
C VAL A 129 18.92 -0.35 16.19
N ASN A 130 19.43 -1.58 15.98
CA ASN A 130 20.66 -2.06 16.60
C ASN A 130 21.91 -1.24 16.23
N SER A 131 21.91 -0.64 15.04
CA SER A 131 22.97 0.25 14.55
C SER A 131 22.76 1.73 14.89
N LEU A 132 21.63 2.09 15.53
CA LEU A 132 21.39 3.46 16.00
C LEU A 132 21.99 3.69 17.40
N PRO A 133 22.47 4.92 17.70
CA PRO A 133 22.79 5.30 19.06
C PRO A 133 21.50 5.37 19.91
N LYS A 134 21.62 5.12 21.22
CA LYS A 134 20.49 5.15 22.18
C LYS A 134 19.71 6.47 22.21
N SER A 135 20.35 7.58 21.82
CA SER A 135 19.64 8.83 21.53
C SER A 135 20.24 9.56 20.33
N ILE A 136 19.38 10.26 19.59
CA ILE A 136 19.74 11.14 18.47
C ILE A 136 19.29 12.57 18.79
N LYS A 137 20.08 13.58 18.40
CA LYS A 137 19.67 14.98 18.55
C LYS A 137 18.75 15.39 17.41
N VAL A 138 17.54 15.84 17.75
CA VAL A 138 16.53 16.28 16.78
C VAL A 138 16.10 17.73 17.03
N SER A 139 15.58 18.41 16.01
CA SER A 139 15.28 19.85 16.08
C SER A 139 13.82 20.18 16.43
N LYS A 140 12.88 19.25 16.18
CA LYS A 140 11.44 19.41 16.45
C LYS A 140 11.01 18.46 17.59
N PRO A 141 9.98 18.82 18.39
CA PRO A 141 9.56 18.05 19.57
C PRO A 141 8.66 16.83 19.23
N LEU A 142 8.33 16.65 17.95
CA LEU A 142 7.31 15.75 17.45
C LEU A 142 7.74 15.27 16.05
N LEU A 143 7.79 13.96 15.83
CA LEU A 143 8.31 13.33 14.61
C LEU A 143 7.31 12.35 14.00
N PHE A 144 7.33 12.21 12.66
CA PHE A 144 6.40 11.41 11.87
C PHE A 144 7.05 10.70 10.67
N ASN A 145 6.37 9.69 10.14
CA ASN A 145 6.50 9.30 8.74
C ASN A 145 5.95 10.43 7.83
N LEU A 146 6.79 11.43 7.54
CA LEU A 146 6.48 12.60 6.73
C LEU A 146 7.30 12.60 5.44
N GLY A 147 6.62 12.40 4.32
CA GLY A 147 7.12 12.60 2.96
C GLY A 147 6.67 13.93 2.35
N SER A 148 7.00 14.13 1.08
CA SER A 148 6.34 15.18 0.28
C SER A 148 6.26 14.82 -1.20
N LEU A 149 5.27 15.41 -1.86
CA LEU A 149 5.14 15.43 -3.32
C LEU A 149 5.63 16.77 -3.83
N LYS A 150 6.65 16.75 -4.69
CA LYS A 150 7.19 17.98 -5.27
C LYS A 150 6.41 18.35 -6.53
N ILE A 151 5.79 19.53 -6.51
CA ILE A 151 5.00 20.08 -7.62
C ILE A 151 5.59 21.44 -7.98
N PHE A 152 6.37 21.50 -9.06
CA PHE A 152 7.18 22.67 -9.41
C PHE A 152 8.10 23.09 -8.25
N ASP A 153 7.96 24.32 -7.74
CA ASP A 153 8.72 24.89 -6.62
C ASP A 153 7.99 24.77 -5.26
N THR A 154 6.88 24.03 -5.21
CA THR A 154 6.14 23.73 -3.97
C THR A 154 6.26 22.26 -3.59
N ASP A 155 6.12 22.01 -2.29
CA ASP A 155 6.05 20.69 -1.70
C ASP A 155 4.67 20.52 -1.03
N SER A 156 3.95 19.47 -1.40
CA SER A 156 2.75 19.01 -0.71
C SER A 156 3.17 17.99 0.36
N PRO A 157 2.89 18.19 1.66
CA PRO A 157 3.22 17.21 2.69
C PRO A 157 2.46 15.90 2.44
N ALA A 158 3.10 14.76 2.68
CA ALA A 158 2.45 13.46 2.74
C ALA A 158 2.71 12.89 4.13
N ILE A 159 1.71 12.93 5.01
CA ILE A 159 1.84 12.44 6.39
C ILE A 159 1.23 11.04 6.47
N ASN A 160 1.95 10.14 7.15
CA ASN A 160 1.39 8.92 7.67
C ASN A 160 1.58 8.89 9.20
N ASN A 161 0.64 8.26 9.92
CA ASN A 161 0.65 8.09 11.36
C ASN A 161 1.05 6.67 11.79
N ASP A 162 1.41 5.81 10.83
CA ASP A 162 1.97 4.46 11.02
C ASP A 162 3.28 4.42 11.79
N ILE A 163 4.02 5.53 11.83
CA ILE A 163 5.17 5.77 12.71
C ILE A 163 5.09 7.20 13.25
N LEU A 164 5.11 7.36 14.58
CA LEU A 164 5.20 8.68 15.22
C LEU A 164 5.95 8.64 16.55
N ALA A 165 6.50 9.79 16.96
CA ALA A 165 7.14 9.94 18.27
C ALA A 165 7.00 11.36 18.85
N VAL A 166 6.57 11.42 20.11
CA VAL A 166 6.53 12.66 20.90
C VAL A 166 7.84 12.79 21.68
N VAL A 167 8.80 13.51 21.11
CA VAL A 167 10.16 13.67 21.66
C VAL A 167 10.18 14.58 22.89
N ASN A 168 9.32 15.59 22.92
CA ASN A 168 9.12 16.44 24.10
C ASN A 168 7.64 16.82 24.21
N SER A 169 6.93 16.16 25.12
CA SER A 169 5.48 16.33 25.29
C SER A 169 5.07 17.76 25.65
N SER A 170 5.83 18.45 26.52
CA SER A 170 5.54 19.83 26.92
C SER A 170 5.63 20.82 25.75
N HIS A 171 6.60 20.64 24.85
CA HIS A 171 6.79 21.52 23.69
C HIS A 171 5.92 21.10 22.49
N ALA A 172 5.55 19.82 22.39
CA ALA A 172 4.63 19.31 21.38
C ALA A 172 3.15 19.54 21.74
N LEU A 173 2.83 19.86 23.00
CA LEU A 173 1.46 19.93 23.53
C LEU A 173 0.48 20.71 22.64
N PRO A 174 0.80 21.92 22.11
CA PRO A 174 -0.14 22.64 21.26
C PRO A 174 -0.46 21.92 19.93
N GLN A 175 0.51 21.16 19.39
CA GLN A 175 0.29 20.35 18.20
C GLN A 175 -0.54 19.11 18.53
N ILE A 176 -0.26 18.47 19.67
CA ILE A 176 -0.99 17.30 20.17
C ILE A 176 -2.46 17.66 20.45
N GLN A 177 -2.74 18.74 21.18
CA GLN A 177 -4.10 19.21 21.44
C GLN A 177 -4.86 19.47 20.13
N LYS A 178 -4.26 20.17 19.16
CA LYS A 178 -4.88 20.40 17.85
C LYS A 178 -5.18 19.08 17.10
N ILE A 179 -4.35 18.05 17.25
CA ILE A 179 -4.63 16.71 16.68
C ILE A 179 -5.77 16.03 17.43
N GLN A 180 -5.75 16.00 18.76
CA GLN A 180 -6.81 15.40 19.59
C GLN A 180 -8.17 16.07 19.32
N GLU A 181 -8.21 17.40 19.25
CA GLU A 181 -9.38 18.17 18.84
C GLU A 181 -9.82 17.85 17.41
N THR A 182 -8.89 17.71 16.46
CA THR A 182 -9.24 17.38 15.06
C THR A 182 -9.84 15.98 14.94
N ILE A 183 -9.35 15.02 15.72
CA ILE A 183 -9.91 13.66 15.76
C ILE A 183 -11.31 13.66 16.39
N HIS A 184 -11.46 14.29 17.57
CA HIS A 184 -12.76 14.41 18.24
C HIS A 184 -13.82 15.10 17.38
N ASN A 185 -13.41 16.16 16.68
CA ASN A 185 -14.27 16.94 15.80
C ASN A 185 -14.41 16.33 14.39
N GLY A 186 -13.65 15.28 14.05
CA GLY A 186 -13.48 14.79 12.68
C GLY A 186 -14.82 14.54 11.97
N CYS A 187 -15.69 13.72 12.56
CA CYS A 187 -17.06 13.53 12.07
C CYS A 187 -18.01 14.67 12.51
N ARG A 188 -17.84 15.21 13.71
CA ARG A 188 -18.80 16.11 14.37
C ARG A 188 -18.91 17.48 13.72
N LEU A 189 -17.81 18.01 13.19
CA LEU A 189 -17.69 19.35 12.61
C LEU A 189 -17.25 19.32 11.13
N TYR A 190 -17.46 18.20 10.42
CA TYR A 190 -16.85 17.87 9.12
C TYR A 190 -16.94 19.03 8.09
N ARG A 191 -15.91 19.89 8.08
CA ARG A 191 -15.70 20.99 7.14
C ARG A 191 -14.43 20.74 6.34
N MET A 192 -14.44 19.69 5.53
CA MET A 192 -13.50 19.63 4.40
C MET A 192 -13.99 20.56 3.30
N GLY A 193 -13.82 21.86 3.54
CA GLY A 193 -13.55 22.77 2.43
C GLY A 193 -12.13 22.46 1.96
N GLU A 194 -11.98 22.09 0.69
CA GLU A 194 -10.68 21.81 0.06
C GLU A 194 -9.93 20.61 0.64
N ASP A 195 -10.43 19.40 0.36
CA ASP A 195 -9.56 18.24 0.29
C ASP A 195 -8.38 18.55 -0.68
N PRO A 196 -7.12 18.20 -0.36
CA PRO A 196 -5.98 18.51 -1.23
C PRO A 196 -6.11 17.90 -2.64
N PHE A 197 -6.85 16.80 -2.83
CA PHE A 197 -7.17 16.29 -4.16
C PHE A 197 -8.23 17.13 -4.89
N SER A 198 -9.20 17.71 -4.18
CA SER A 198 -10.17 18.67 -4.71
C SER A 198 -9.48 19.97 -5.16
N TYR A 199 -8.51 20.49 -4.40
CA TYR A 199 -7.69 21.62 -4.86
C TYR A 199 -6.74 21.22 -6.02
N LEU A 200 -6.14 20.02 -6.00
CA LEU A 200 -5.39 19.53 -7.17
C LEU A 200 -6.30 19.41 -8.40
N GLN A 201 -7.54 18.96 -8.23
CA GLN A 201 -8.53 18.87 -9.30
C GLN A 201 -8.91 20.27 -9.81
N GLU A 202 -9.07 21.26 -8.94
CA GLU A 202 -9.33 22.65 -9.32
C GLU A 202 -8.11 23.31 -10.00
N LEU A 203 -6.90 23.09 -9.48
CA LEU A 203 -5.64 23.57 -10.04
C LEU A 203 -5.39 22.97 -11.43
N TYR A 204 -5.53 21.64 -11.60
CA TYR A 204 -5.49 20.99 -12.91
C TYR A 204 -6.64 21.46 -13.82
N SER A 205 -7.79 21.83 -13.25
CA SER A 205 -8.90 22.45 -14.00
C SER A 205 -8.69 23.94 -14.32
N SER A 206 -7.65 24.57 -13.77
CA SER A 206 -7.24 25.94 -14.08
C SER A 206 -6.07 26.01 -15.07
N LEU A 207 -5.41 24.88 -15.36
CA LEU A 207 -4.33 24.82 -16.33
C LEU A 207 -4.88 25.00 -17.76
N PRO A 208 -4.21 25.75 -18.66
CA PRO A 208 -4.72 26.04 -20.02
C PRO A 208 -4.83 24.83 -20.96
N TYR A 209 -4.50 23.62 -20.48
CA TYR A 209 -4.40 22.40 -21.26
C TYR A 209 -4.87 21.23 -20.41
N HIS A 210 -6.12 20.80 -20.60
CA HIS A 210 -6.68 19.64 -19.93
C HIS A 210 -6.45 18.37 -20.78
N PRO A 211 -5.50 17.48 -20.45
CA PRO A 211 -5.72 16.07 -20.74
C PRO A 211 -6.98 15.61 -19.98
N ASP A 212 -7.73 14.69 -20.56
CA ASP A 212 -9.03 14.23 -20.02
C ASP A 212 -8.90 13.83 -18.54
N THR A 213 -9.48 14.63 -17.65
CA THR A 213 -9.30 14.52 -16.19
C THR A 213 -9.81 13.19 -15.66
N SER A 214 -10.74 12.53 -16.37
CA SER A 214 -11.30 11.25 -15.98
C SER A 214 -10.24 10.20 -15.68
N ILE A 215 -9.15 10.10 -16.46
CA ILE A 215 -8.10 9.10 -16.26
C ILE A 215 -7.17 9.47 -15.10
N LEU A 216 -6.76 10.73 -14.99
CA LEU A 216 -5.86 11.15 -13.91
C LEU A 216 -6.56 11.09 -12.53
N THR A 217 -7.83 11.53 -12.49
CA THR A 217 -8.72 11.36 -11.34
C THR A 217 -8.90 9.88 -11.00
N TYR A 218 -9.22 9.02 -11.98
CA TYR A 218 -9.41 7.58 -11.76
C TYR A 218 -8.14 6.85 -11.28
N PHE A 219 -6.95 7.28 -11.71
CA PHE A 219 -5.67 6.72 -11.25
C PHE A 219 -5.23 7.23 -9.88
N LEU A 220 -5.52 8.49 -9.55
CA LEU A 220 -5.21 9.06 -8.23
C LEU A 220 -6.18 8.62 -7.13
N SER A 221 -7.37 8.14 -7.51
CA SER A 221 -8.46 8.01 -6.56
C SER A 221 -9.39 6.84 -6.88
N GLY A 222 -9.32 5.82 -6.02
CA GLY A 222 -10.26 4.68 -6.03
C GLY A 222 -11.74 5.10 -5.89
N SER A 223 -12.02 6.38 -5.73
CA SER A 223 -12.29 6.99 -4.41
C SER A 223 -12.73 8.44 -4.50
N LEU A 224 -12.25 9.31 -5.42
CA LEU A 224 -12.76 10.70 -5.49
C LEU A 224 -14.28 10.79 -5.66
N PRO A 225 -14.95 10.01 -6.54
CA PRO A 225 -16.41 10.06 -6.61
C PRO A 225 -17.11 9.55 -5.34
N PHE A 226 -16.39 8.98 -4.38
CA PHE A 226 -16.89 8.45 -3.10
C PHE A 226 -16.46 9.36 -1.90
N HIS A 227 -15.28 9.99 -1.98
CA HIS A 227 -14.77 10.96 -1.01
C HIS A 227 -15.75 12.14 -0.84
N SER A 228 -16.37 12.62 -1.93
CA SER A 228 -17.34 13.73 -1.87
C SER A 228 -18.64 13.37 -1.13
N GLU A 229 -18.96 12.09 -0.98
CA GLU A 229 -20.16 11.60 -0.30
C GLU A 229 -19.91 11.43 1.22
N LEU A 230 -18.68 11.10 1.63
CA LEU A 230 -18.27 10.90 3.02
C LEU A 230 -18.60 12.09 3.97
N PRO A 231 -18.40 13.39 3.61
CA PRO A 231 -18.82 14.52 4.44
C PRO A 231 -20.31 14.45 4.83
N SER A 232 -21.19 14.15 3.87
CA SER A 232 -22.65 14.05 4.11
C SER A 232 -23.02 12.84 4.98
N LEU A 233 -22.24 11.75 4.87
CA LEU A 233 -22.40 10.57 5.71
C LEU A 233 -21.87 10.81 7.13
N ALA A 234 -20.82 11.62 7.29
CA ALA A 234 -20.22 11.93 8.59
C ALA A 234 -20.93 13.06 9.34
N GLU A 235 -21.60 13.99 8.64
CA GLU A 235 -22.17 15.19 9.25
C GLU A 235 -23.06 14.89 10.46
N GLY A 236 -22.71 15.53 11.59
CA GLY A 236 -23.40 15.42 12.88
C GLY A 236 -23.28 14.05 13.57
N LYS A 237 -22.49 13.12 13.03
CA LYS A 237 -22.32 11.76 13.55
C LYS A 237 -20.97 11.59 14.23
N SER A 238 -20.81 10.48 14.94
CA SER A 238 -19.52 9.96 15.40
C SER A 238 -18.82 9.10 14.33
N ILE A 239 -17.60 8.64 14.61
CA ILE A 239 -16.88 7.66 13.76
C ILE A 239 -17.69 6.36 13.65
N GLY A 240 -18.18 5.84 14.78
CA GLY A 240 -18.97 4.59 14.83
C GLY A 240 -20.29 4.70 14.06
N GLN A 241 -21.03 5.80 14.24
CA GLN A 241 -22.27 6.08 13.53
C GLN A 241 -22.06 6.30 12.02
N THR A 242 -20.98 6.99 11.63
CA THR A 242 -20.60 7.17 10.22
C THR A 242 -20.36 5.81 9.54
N ARG A 243 -19.61 4.92 10.21
CA ARG A 243 -19.35 3.56 9.73
C ARG A 243 -20.61 2.70 9.68
N ALA A 244 -21.47 2.78 10.70
CA ALA A 244 -22.77 2.09 10.70
C ALA A 244 -23.64 2.53 9.52
N GLU A 245 -23.65 3.83 9.21
CA GLU A 245 -24.40 4.39 8.07
C GLU A 245 -23.83 3.93 6.72
N ILE A 246 -22.50 3.94 6.54
CA ILE A 246 -21.84 3.38 5.34
C ILE A 246 -22.21 1.91 5.14
N ILE A 247 -22.21 1.10 6.20
CA ILE A 247 -22.63 -0.30 6.15
C ILE A 247 -24.11 -0.40 5.78
N ARG A 248 -24.99 0.43 6.36
CA ARG A 248 -26.43 0.46 6.09
C ARG A 248 -26.73 0.75 4.62
N ILE A 249 -26.20 1.84 4.06
CA ILE A 249 -26.48 2.23 2.67
C ILE A 249 -25.91 1.23 1.65
N THR A 250 -24.82 0.52 1.98
CA THR A 250 -24.19 -0.45 1.08
C THR A 250 -24.63 -1.90 1.34
N ASN A 251 -25.56 -2.16 2.28
CA ASN A 251 -25.92 -3.53 2.68
C ASN A 251 -26.82 -4.29 1.69
N ASN A 252 -27.47 -3.59 0.76
CA ASN A 252 -28.18 -4.20 -0.36
C ASN A 252 -28.23 -3.21 -1.53
N SER A 253 -28.53 -3.72 -2.73
CA SER A 253 -28.61 -2.89 -3.94
C SER A 253 -29.68 -1.81 -3.86
N ALA A 254 -30.85 -2.07 -3.27
CA ALA A 254 -31.94 -1.08 -3.19
C ALA A 254 -31.55 0.14 -2.33
N SER A 255 -30.97 -0.05 -1.15
CA SER A 255 -30.46 1.04 -0.31
C SER A 255 -29.33 1.82 -1.00
N PHE A 256 -28.46 1.13 -1.73
CA PHE A 256 -27.40 1.77 -2.51
C PHE A 256 -27.95 2.58 -3.70
N HIS A 257 -28.98 2.06 -4.38
CA HIS A 257 -29.68 2.75 -5.47
C HIS A 257 -30.44 4.00 -5.01
N GLU A 258 -31.01 3.97 -3.80
CA GLU A 258 -31.71 5.12 -3.24
C GLU A 258 -30.75 6.27 -2.95
N TYR A 259 -29.59 5.96 -2.36
CA TYR A 259 -28.58 6.93 -1.92
C TYR A 259 -27.71 7.50 -3.05
N SER A 260 -27.21 6.66 -3.97
CA SER A 260 -26.11 7.08 -4.88
C SER A 260 -26.47 8.32 -5.74
N PRO A 261 -25.68 9.41 -5.69
CA PRO A 261 -25.90 10.60 -6.52
C PRO A 261 -25.61 10.33 -8.00
N TRP A 262 -24.85 9.28 -8.32
CA TRP A 262 -24.44 8.90 -9.67
C TRP A 262 -25.51 8.18 -10.50
N LYS A 263 -26.78 8.21 -10.07
CA LYS A 263 -27.94 7.51 -10.68
C LYS A 263 -27.84 7.36 -12.21
N SER A 264 -27.69 8.45 -12.97
CA SER A 264 -27.70 8.41 -14.44
C SER A 264 -26.55 7.62 -15.09
N LEU A 265 -25.32 7.72 -14.58
CA LEU A 265 -24.16 7.02 -15.13
C LEU A 265 -24.11 5.56 -14.64
N PHE A 266 -24.41 5.36 -13.34
CA PHE A 266 -24.50 4.02 -12.75
C PHE A 266 -25.59 3.18 -13.43
N TYR A 267 -26.79 3.74 -13.70
CA TYR A 267 -27.84 3.00 -14.43
C TYR A 267 -27.38 2.53 -15.82
N LYS A 268 -26.60 3.33 -16.55
CA LYS A 268 -26.05 2.92 -17.86
C LYS A 268 -25.07 1.75 -17.73
N ILE A 269 -24.14 1.81 -16.79
CA ILE A 269 -23.15 0.74 -16.57
C ILE A 269 -23.82 -0.53 -16.06
N LEU A 270 -24.79 -0.40 -15.15
CA LEU A 270 -25.53 -1.53 -14.58
C LEU A 270 -26.51 -2.18 -15.56
N SER A 271 -27.12 -1.42 -16.49
CA SER A 271 -27.95 -1.99 -17.56
C SER A 271 -27.20 -2.91 -18.53
N LEU A 272 -25.86 -2.98 -18.43
CA LEU A 272 -24.97 -3.78 -19.26
C LEU A 272 -24.24 -4.89 -18.47
N GLY A 273 -24.44 -4.99 -17.16
CA GLY A 273 -23.73 -5.91 -16.26
C GLY A 273 -24.62 -6.95 -15.59
N SER A 274 -24.03 -8.08 -15.19
CA SER A 274 -24.69 -9.09 -14.35
C SER A 274 -24.78 -8.67 -12.88
N ASP A 275 -25.71 -9.28 -12.12
CA ASP A 275 -25.85 -9.06 -10.66
C ASP A 275 -24.55 -9.31 -9.88
N SER A 276 -23.70 -10.23 -10.37
CA SER A 276 -22.37 -10.48 -9.81
C SER A 276 -21.42 -9.28 -9.93
N SER A 277 -21.54 -8.50 -11.01
CA SER A 277 -20.75 -7.28 -11.24
C SER A 277 -21.22 -6.14 -10.34
N LEU A 278 -22.54 -5.95 -10.19
CA LEU A 278 -23.12 -4.98 -9.25
C LEU A 278 -22.65 -5.24 -7.81
N ASN A 279 -22.74 -6.49 -7.35
CA ASN A 279 -22.31 -6.86 -6.00
C ASN A 279 -20.80 -6.63 -5.78
N LYS A 280 -19.96 -6.83 -6.81
CA LYS A 280 -18.54 -6.49 -6.74
C LYS A 280 -18.32 -4.98 -6.59
N ILE A 281 -19.05 -4.17 -7.36
CA ILE A 281 -18.96 -2.71 -7.29
C ILE A 281 -19.41 -2.18 -5.91
N ILE A 282 -20.55 -2.65 -5.38
CA ILE A 282 -21.03 -2.24 -4.04
C ILE A 282 -20.01 -2.59 -2.94
N LYS A 283 -19.38 -3.77 -3.00
CA LYS A 283 -18.32 -4.16 -2.06
C LYS A 283 -17.09 -3.26 -2.17
N THR A 284 -16.62 -2.97 -3.38
CA THR A 284 -15.50 -2.04 -3.60
C THR A 284 -15.82 -0.64 -3.09
N TYR A 285 -17.00 -0.12 -3.41
CA TYR A 285 -17.50 1.17 -2.93
C TYR A 285 -17.52 1.25 -1.39
N ARG A 286 -18.10 0.22 -0.75
CA ARG A 286 -18.12 0.10 0.72
C ARG A 286 -16.71 0.12 1.30
N MET A 287 -15.82 -0.72 0.77
CA MET A 287 -14.44 -0.83 1.26
C MET A 287 -13.75 0.52 1.22
N VAL A 288 -13.90 1.29 0.13
CA VAL A 288 -13.32 2.61 -0.04
C VAL A 288 -13.91 3.61 0.96
N LEU A 289 -15.23 3.75 1.06
CA LEU A 289 -15.84 4.64 2.07
C LEU A 289 -15.42 4.28 3.50
N LEU A 290 -15.38 2.99 3.84
CA LEU A 290 -14.93 2.55 5.16
C LEU A 290 -13.46 2.88 5.41
N LYS A 291 -12.58 2.69 4.41
CA LYS A 291 -11.17 3.10 4.45
C LYS A 291 -11.03 4.60 4.70
N ASP A 292 -11.68 5.40 3.86
CA ASP A 292 -11.61 6.86 3.88
C ASP A 292 -12.18 7.42 5.18
N SER A 293 -13.25 6.81 5.71
CA SER A 293 -13.85 7.19 6.99
C SER A 293 -12.88 7.08 8.18
N VAL A 294 -11.86 6.22 8.13
CA VAL A 294 -10.79 6.20 9.16
C VAL A 294 -9.76 7.28 8.86
N ILE A 295 -9.21 7.25 7.64
CA ILE A 295 -8.09 8.11 7.22
C ILE A 295 -8.37 9.58 7.54
N TYR A 296 -9.58 10.05 7.24
CA TYR A 296 -9.93 11.47 7.34
C TYR A 296 -10.55 11.89 8.68
N THR A 297 -10.90 10.96 9.56
CA THR A 297 -11.54 11.28 10.87
C THR A 297 -10.62 11.04 12.06
N SER A 298 -9.73 10.06 11.98
CA SER A 298 -8.88 9.61 13.09
C SER A 298 -7.44 9.37 12.66
N GLY A 299 -7.24 8.85 11.45
CA GLY A 299 -5.94 8.45 10.91
C GLY A 299 -5.07 9.57 10.34
N PRO A 300 -4.28 9.29 9.28
CA PRO A 300 -3.25 10.20 8.81
C PRO A 300 -3.80 11.48 8.15
N GLY A 301 -5.01 11.45 7.59
CA GLY A 301 -5.70 12.63 7.06
C GLY A 301 -6.13 13.60 8.16
N ALA A 302 -6.67 13.10 9.28
CA ALA A 302 -6.95 13.94 10.46
C ALA A 302 -5.67 14.56 11.03
N THR A 303 -4.59 13.77 11.12
CA THR A 303 -3.25 14.25 11.53
C THR A 303 -2.72 15.32 10.56
N TYR A 304 -2.93 15.16 9.25
CA TYR A 304 -2.54 16.13 8.23
C TYR A 304 -3.28 17.46 8.38
N VAL A 305 -4.61 17.44 8.54
CA VAL A 305 -5.44 18.65 8.75
C VAL A 305 -5.05 19.37 10.04
N ALA A 306 -4.75 18.63 11.11
CA ALA A 306 -4.28 19.22 12.35
C ALA A 306 -2.92 19.91 12.21
N LEU A 307 -1.94 19.31 11.51
CA LEU A 307 -0.56 19.79 11.46
C LEU A 307 -0.25 20.78 10.33
N ASN A 308 -1.17 20.98 9.38
CA ASN A 308 -0.97 21.85 8.22
C ASN A 308 -1.98 23.00 8.19
N GLU A 309 -1.47 24.18 7.84
CA GLU A 309 -2.25 25.40 7.61
C GLU A 309 -2.65 25.52 6.14
N TYR A 310 -1.84 24.95 5.25
CA TYR A 310 -1.97 24.98 3.81
C TYR A 310 -1.70 23.60 3.21
N PRO A 311 -2.33 23.24 2.07
CA PRO A 311 -2.09 21.96 1.42
C PRO A 311 -0.69 21.88 0.77
N HIS A 312 -0.11 23.02 0.42
CA HIS A 312 1.19 23.14 -0.23
C HIS A 312 2.03 24.24 0.42
N TYR A 313 3.35 24.08 0.39
CA TYR A 313 4.29 25.07 0.93
C TYR A 313 5.37 25.38 -0.12
N PRO A 314 5.89 26.62 -0.19
CA PRO A 314 7.10 26.92 -0.96
C PRO A 314 8.24 26.01 -0.49
N GLY A 315 9.01 25.44 -1.43
CA GLY A 315 9.98 24.38 -1.11
C GLY A 315 11.02 24.77 -0.05
N ASP A 316 11.44 26.04 0.01
CA ASP A 316 12.35 26.53 1.06
C ASP A 316 11.70 26.57 2.45
N TYR A 317 10.43 27.00 2.53
CA TYR A 317 9.67 26.93 3.78
C TYR A 317 9.46 25.48 4.21
N TYR A 318 9.08 24.60 3.27
CA TYR A 318 8.88 23.18 3.53
C TYR A 318 10.16 22.52 4.07
N ARG A 319 11.30 22.72 3.40
CA ARG A 319 12.61 22.21 3.84
C ARG A 319 13.03 22.73 5.21
N LYS A 320 12.71 23.98 5.54
CA LYS A 320 13.12 24.60 6.80
C LYS A 320 12.20 24.20 7.97
N GLU A 321 10.88 24.22 7.76
CA GLU A 321 9.92 24.12 8.87
C GLU A 321 9.21 22.77 8.98
N LYS A 322 9.00 22.05 7.86
CA LYS A 322 8.26 20.79 7.81
C LYS A 322 9.19 19.57 7.79
N VAL A 323 10.17 19.53 6.89
CA VAL A 323 11.14 18.42 6.78
C VAL A 323 11.77 18.00 8.13
N PRO A 324 12.11 18.91 9.06
CA PRO A 324 12.69 18.49 10.35
C PRO A 324 11.73 17.79 11.33
N HIS A 325 10.46 17.61 10.97
CA HIS A 325 9.51 16.69 11.62
C HIS A 325 9.53 15.27 11.02
N SER A 326 10.21 15.04 9.89
CA SER A 326 10.28 13.73 9.25
C SER A 326 11.32 12.83 9.89
N PHE A 327 11.00 11.54 10.03
CA PHE A 327 11.97 10.49 10.34
C PHE A 327 13.11 10.43 9.30
N GLU A 328 12.80 10.66 8.02
CA GLU A 328 13.77 10.64 6.91
C GLU A 328 14.85 11.71 7.05
N HIS A 329 14.51 12.88 7.60
CA HIS A 329 15.49 13.96 7.81
C HIS A 329 16.64 13.56 8.75
N TYR A 330 16.42 12.57 9.62
CA TYR A 330 17.40 12.04 10.56
C TYR A 330 17.92 10.65 10.14
N GLY A 331 17.59 10.17 8.92
CA GLY A 331 17.98 8.85 8.42
C GLY A 331 17.29 7.66 9.09
N LEU A 332 16.25 7.91 9.90
CA LEU A 332 15.52 6.88 10.64
C LEU A 332 14.67 5.99 9.72
N ASP A 333 14.35 6.48 8.54
CA ASP A 333 13.57 5.79 7.52
C ASP A 333 14.22 4.49 6.99
N LYS A 334 15.50 4.28 7.26
CA LYS A 334 16.22 3.00 7.03
C LYS A 334 16.02 1.96 8.14
N HIS A 335 15.56 2.40 9.30
CA HIS A 335 15.42 1.63 10.53
C HIS A 335 13.96 1.34 10.89
N PHE A 336 13.03 2.14 10.37
CA PHE A 336 11.59 1.96 10.47
C PHE A 336 11.01 1.80 9.05
N LEU A 337 10.98 0.56 8.57
CA LEU A 337 10.56 0.23 7.21
C LEU A 337 9.04 -0.01 7.15
N THR A 338 8.33 0.83 6.40
CA THR A 338 6.88 0.74 6.15
C THR A 338 6.55 0.88 4.68
N GLY A 339 5.65 0.03 4.19
CA GLY A 339 5.11 0.07 2.83
C GLY A 339 4.19 1.26 2.55
N ASN A 340 3.81 2.04 3.58
CA ASN A 340 2.92 3.18 3.44
C ASN A 340 3.67 4.54 3.47
N ARG A 341 4.99 4.54 3.27
CA ARG A 341 5.84 5.75 3.19
C ARG A 341 5.81 6.41 1.81
N VAL A 342 5.68 7.73 1.80
CA VAL A 342 6.08 8.59 0.68
C VAL A 342 7.47 9.17 1.01
N PRO A 343 8.50 9.05 0.16
CA PRO A 343 9.77 9.75 0.36
C PRO A 343 9.65 11.29 0.32
N LEU A 344 10.61 12.03 0.88
CA LEU A 344 10.68 13.48 0.69
C LEU A 344 10.95 13.86 -0.78
N HIS A 345 10.28 14.91 -1.25
CA HIS A 345 10.39 15.44 -2.61
C HIS A 345 10.07 14.42 -3.72
N SER A 346 9.22 13.43 -3.42
CA SER A 346 8.76 12.40 -4.35
C SER A 346 8.15 13.01 -5.61
N SER A 347 8.40 12.36 -6.76
CA SER A 347 7.68 12.69 -7.98
C SER A 347 6.28 12.09 -7.96
N TYR A 348 5.42 12.62 -8.83
CA TYR A 348 4.09 12.06 -9.08
C TYR A 348 4.13 10.58 -9.53
N ILE A 349 5.19 10.16 -10.22
CA ILE A 349 5.39 8.76 -10.65
C ILE A 349 5.63 7.85 -9.44
N ASP A 350 6.32 8.33 -8.41
CA ASP A 350 6.61 7.56 -7.21
C ASP A 350 5.35 7.38 -6.34
N LEU A 351 4.45 8.36 -6.36
CA LEU A 351 3.11 8.25 -5.78
C LEU A 351 2.26 7.19 -6.47
N ILE A 352 2.26 7.15 -7.82
CA ILE A 352 1.54 6.12 -8.58
C ILE A 352 2.08 4.72 -8.22
N LYS A 353 3.41 4.55 -8.15
CA LYS A 353 4.02 3.29 -7.70
C LYS A 353 3.46 2.90 -6.33
N LEU A 354 3.53 3.82 -5.35
CA LEU A 354 3.05 3.57 -3.98
C LEU A 354 1.57 3.15 -3.92
N TYR A 355 0.67 3.84 -4.62
CA TYR A 355 -0.77 3.49 -4.60
C TYR A 355 -1.13 2.27 -5.43
N SER A 356 -0.43 2.02 -6.55
CA SER A 356 -0.63 0.81 -7.36
C SER A 356 -0.28 -0.45 -6.56
N ALA A 357 0.73 -0.34 -5.72
CA ALA A 357 1.22 -1.38 -4.85
C ALA A 357 0.30 -1.50 -3.62
N HIS A 358 -0.37 -2.64 -3.42
CA HIS A 358 -1.50 -2.78 -2.47
C HIS A 358 -1.12 -2.89 -0.96
N HIS A 359 -0.53 -1.85 -0.37
CA HIS A 359 0.21 -1.90 0.92
C HIS A 359 -0.54 -1.56 2.21
N ASN A 360 -1.83 -1.21 2.15
CA ASN A 360 -2.54 -0.70 3.34
C ASN A 360 -2.98 -1.86 4.25
N ASP A 361 -2.75 -1.76 5.57
CA ASP A 361 -3.39 -2.66 6.53
C ASP A 361 -4.91 -2.41 6.58
N LEU A 362 -5.66 -3.39 6.08
CA LEU A 362 -7.12 -3.42 6.07
C LEU A 362 -7.66 -4.54 6.97
N SER A 363 -6.88 -5.05 7.93
CA SER A 363 -7.23 -6.12 8.89
C SER A 363 -8.54 -5.92 9.65
N TRP A 364 -8.98 -4.66 9.77
CA TRP A 364 -10.24 -4.22 10.38
C TRP A 364 -11.44 -4.25 9.41
N LEU A 365 -11.19 -4.40 8.09
CA LEU A 365 -12.18 -4.74 7.05
C LEU A 365 -12.23 -6.25 6.80
N GLN A 366 -13.34 -6.74 6.23
CA GLN A 366 -13.48 -8.17 5.95
C GLN A 366 -12.48 -8.64 4.89
N GLU A 367 -12.23 -7.81 3.88
CA GLU A 367 -11.30 -8.09 2.79
C GLU A 367 -9.85 -8.20 3.27
N GLY A 368 -9.45 -7.40 4.27
CA GLY A 368 -8.12 -7.54 4.88
C GLY A 368 -8.03 -8.72 5.82
N ARG A 369 -9.07 -9.05 6.60
CA ARG A 369 -9.13 -10.32 7.36
C ARG A 369 -8.94 -11.54 6.45
N ASN A 370 -9.66 -11.58 5.33
CA ASN A 370 -9.53 -12.66 4.35
C ASN A 370 -8.09 -12.77 3.83
N ARG A 371 -7.42 -11.64 3.52
CA ARG A 371 -6.01 -11.61 3.10
C ARG A 371 -5.05 -12.12 4.19
N ILE A 372 -5.32 -11.81 5.46
CA ILE A 372 -4.55 -12.35 6.59
C ILE A 372 -4.75 -13.86 6.68
N ASP A 373 -5.99 -14.35 6.64
CA ASP A 373 -6.28 -15.79 6.71
C ASP A 373 -5.66 -16.55 5.51
N GLU A 374 -5.67 -15.96 4.30
CA GLU A 374 -4.96 -16.46 3.11
C GLU A 374 -3.43 -16.49 3.32
N HIS A 375 -2.85 -15.44 3.90
CA HIS A 375 -1.41 -15.37 4.18
C HIS A 375 -0.99 -16.37 5.26
N GLU A 376 -1.76 -16.52 6.33
CA GLU A 376 -1.51 -17.51 7.39
C GLU A 376 -1.61 -18.94 6.84
N ALA A 377 -2.51 -19.21 5.90
CA ALA A 377 -2.56 -20.49 5.20
C ALA A 377 -1.30 -20.75 4.35
N ILE A 378 -0.75 -19.73 3.69
CA ILE A 378 0.53 -19.81 2.96
C ILE A 378 1.70 -20.10 3.93
N ILE A 379 1.82 -19.31 5.01
CA ILE A 379 2.82 -19.50 6.07
C ILE A 379 2.75 -20.92 6.63
N SER A 380 1.55 -21.40 6.98
CA SER A 380 1.31 -22.74 7.51
C SER A 380 1.69 -23.85 6.52
N LYS A 381 1.44 -23.65 5.22
CA LYS A 381 1.80 -24.59 4.15
C LYS A 381 3.30 -24.69 3.91
N ILE A 382 4.02 -23.56 3.92
CA ILE A 382 5.49 -23.52 3.85
C ILE A 382 6.07 -24.25 5.07
N SER A 383 5.61 -23.85 6.24
CA SER A 383 5.99 -24.39 7.55
C SER A 383 5.84 -25.91 7.64
N THR A 384 4.69 -26.45 7.21
CA THR A 384 4.41 -27.91 7.21
C THR A 384 5.36 -28.71 6.31
N ARG A 385 5.73 -28.17 5.13
CA ARG A 385 6.66 -28.84 4.21
C ARG A 385 8.05 -29.00 4.81
N ILE A 386 8.53 -27.99 5.53
CA ILE A 386 9.86 -28.01 6.14
C ILE A 386 9.88 -28.99 7.34
N THR A 387 8.82 -29.03 8.15
CA THR A 387 8.67 -30.05 9.21
C THR A 387 8.68 -31.47 8.64
N ALA A 388 8.04 -31.70 7.49
CA ALA A 388 8.09 -33.00 6.82
C ALA A 388 9.52 -33.36 6.34
N SER A 389 10.29 -32.41 5.82
CA SER A 389 11.71 -32.64 5.50
C SER A 389 12.50 -33.01 6.77
N LEU A 390 12.42 -32.20 7.84
CA LEU A 390 13.09 -32.43 9.13
C LEU A 390 12.76 -33.78 9.79
N SER A 391 11.59 -34.36 9.51
CA SER A 391 11.22 -35.69 10.02
C SER A 391 11.95 -36.85 9.34
N ASN A 392 12.58 -36.62 8.17
CA ASN A 392 13.49 -37.58 7.57
C ASN A 392 14.83 -37.57 8.32
N THR A 393 15.19 -38.73 8.88
CA THR A 393 16.30 -38.93 9.83
C THR A 393 17.70 -38.54 9.37
N ASN A 394 17.88 -38.10 8.11
CA ASN A 394 19.18 -37.78 7.52
C ASN A 394 19.64 -36.34 7.80
N LEU A 395 18.76 -35.46 8.30
CA LEU A 395 19.07 -34.03 8.51
C LEU A 395 19.85 -33.71 9.78
N ILE A 396 19.90 -34.63 10.75
CA ILE A 396 20.77 -34.52 11.93
C ILE A 396 22.03 -35.35 11.66
N SER A 397 22.89 -34.85 10.80
CA SER A 397 24.22 -35.43 10.63
C SER A 397 25.15 -34.96 11.75
N ASN A 398 25.95 -35.89 12.29
CA ASN A 398 27.11 -35.62 13.16
C ASN A 398 26.87 -35.01 14.57
N CYS A 399 25.90 -35.49 15.34
CA CYS A 399 25.81 -35.19 16.79
C CYS A 399 26.46 -36.29 17.68
N GLU A 400 27.72 -36.66 17.41
CA GLU A 400 28.55 -37.37 18.40
C GLU A 400 29.30 -36.31 19.23
N PRO A 401 29.24 -36.33 20.59
CA PRO A 401 28.80 -37.42 21.47
C PRO A 401 27.40 -37.20 22.10
N CYS A 402 26.54 -36.35 21.50
CA CYS A 402 25.31 -35.82 22.11
C CYS A 402 24.38 -36.88 22.71
N PHE A 403 24.22 -38.01 22.00
CA PHE A 403 23.49 -39.19 22.47
C PHE A 403 24.23 -40.46 22.03
N PRO A 404 24.58 -41.40 22.93
CA PRO A 404 25.36 -42.58 22.58
C PRO A 404 24.51 -43.60 21.79
N ALA A 405 24.57 -43.52 20.46
CA ALA A 405 24.06 -44.46 19.45
C ALA A 405 22.57 -44.90 19.55
N LYS A 406 21.82 -44.42 20.53
CA LYS A 406 20.37 -44.60 20.66
C LYS A 406 19.67 -43.40 20.02
N ALA A 407 18.60 -43.69 19.28
CA ALA A 407 17.78 -42.69 18.62
C ALA A 407 17.41 -41.55 19.58
N ILE A 408 17.56 -40.30 19.08
CA ILE A 408 17.11 -39.10 19.78
C ILE A 408 15.66 -39.32 20.25
N PRO A 409 15.32 -39.13 21.54
CA PRO A 409 13.98 -39.36 22.04
C PRO A 409 12.92 -38.64 21.17
N PRO A 410 11.81 -39.29 20.78
CA PRO A 410 10.82 -38.68 19.87
C PRO A 410 10.29 -37.32 20.32
N GLN A 411 10.26 -37.09 21.64
CA GLN A 411 9.91 -35.81 22.26
C GLN A 411 10.91 -34.69 21.91
N ILE A 412 12.22 -34.98 21.92
CA ILE A 412 13.28 -34.04 21.54
C ILE A 412 13.19 -33.71 20.05
N THR A 413 13.03 -34.72 19.18
CA THR A 413 12.86 -34.52 17.73
C THR A 413 11.59 -33.72 17.41
N THR A 414 10.51 -33.98 18.14
CA THR A 414 9.24 -33.23 17.99
C THR A 414 9.41 -31.77 18.40
N GLU A 415 10.08 -31.49 19.53
CA GLU A 415 10.29 -30.12 19.99
C GLU A 415 11.27 -29.36 19.09
N LEU A 416 12.36 -29.99 18.65
CA LEU A 416 13.26 -29.46 17.64
C LEU A 416 12.49 -29.07 16.36
N GLY A 417 11.60 -29.96 15.92
CA GLY A 417 10.69 -29.73 14.80
C GLY A 417 9.82 -28.48 15.00
N LYS A 418 9.23 -28.27 16.19
CA LYS A 418 8.44 -27.06 16.50
C LYS A 418 9.28 -25.79 16.49
N LEU A 419 10.48 -25.81 17.07
CA LEU A 419 11.36 -24.63 17.14
C LEU A 419 11.85 -24.22 15.75
N ALA A 420 12.29 -25.17 14.92
CA ALA A 420 12.61 -24.92 13.52
C ALA A 420 11.37 -24.46 12.72
N GLN A 421 10.21 -25.06 12.99
CA GLN A 421 8.94 -24.66 12.39
C GLN A 421 8.58 -23.20 12.70
N LEU A 422 8.82 -22.73 13.93
CA LEU A 422 8.62 -21.35 14.34
C LEU A 422 9.53 -20.38 13.57
N HIS A 423 10.83 -20.67 13.50
CA HIS A 423 11.80 -19.85 12.76
C HIS A 423 11.42 -19.72 11.28
N MET A 424 10.87 -20.77 10.67
CA MET A 424 10.40 -20.72 9.27
C MET A 424 9.16 -19.85 9.08
N LYS A 425 8.25 -19.82 10.06
CA LYS A 425 7.11 -18.89 10.03
C LYS A 425 7.58 -17.44 10.20
N GLN A 426 8.53 -17.20 11.12
CA GLN A 426 9.15 -15.90 11.36
C GLN A 426 9.84 -15.35 10.10
N LEU A 427 10.62 -16.20 9.42
CA LEU A 427 11.26 -15.93 8.14
C LEU A 427 10.25 -15.57 7.04
N ALA A 428 9.17 -16.35 6.91
CA ALA A 428 8.13 -16.08 5.90
C ALA A 428 7.45 -14.72 6.13
N GLU A 429 7.18 -14.36 7.38
CA GLU A 429 6.64 -13.02 7.70
C GLU A 429 7.68 -11.91 7.46
N LEU A 430 8.97 -12.11 7.79
CA LEU A 430 10.00 -11.12 7.45
C LEU A 430 10.10 -10.89 5.94
N GLN A 431 10.10 -11.96 5.14
CA GLN A 431 10.08 -11.84 3.68
C GLN A 431 8.84 -11.09 3.18
N HIS A 432 7.69 -11.28 3.81
CA HIS A 432 6.47 -10.52 3.50
C HIS A 432 6.64 -9.02 3.84
N GLN A 433 7.06 -8.69 5.07
CA GLN A 433 7.35 -7.30 5.47
C GLN A 433 8.38 -6.64 4.54
N PHE A 434 9.39 -7.39 4.12
CA PHE A 434 10.42 -6.92 3.20
C PHE A 434 9.93 -6.70 1.77
N ARG A 435 9.08 -7.56 1.21
CA ARG A 435 8.42 -7.32 -0.09
C ARG A 435 7.48 -6.12 -0.06
N MET A 436 6.84 -5.88 1.09
CA MET A 436 5.97 -4.72 1.30
C MET A 436 6.75 -3.39 1.35
N ASN A 437 8.08 -3.44 1.37
CA ASN A 437 8.92 -2.25 1.31
C ASN A 437 9.55 -2.12 -0.09
N THR A 438 9.21 -1.05 -0.81
CA THR A 438 9.63 -0.83 -2.21
C THR A 438 11.12 -0.47 -2.37
N ALA A 439 11.86 -0.30 -1.28
CA ALA A 439 13.30 -0.06 -1.28
C ALA A 439 14.06 -1.39 -1.26
N CYS A 440 15.02 -1.57 -2.18
CA CYS A 440 16.01 -2.63 -2.09
C CYS A 440 16.70 -2.56 -0.73
N ILE A 441 16.67 -3.66 0.02
CA ILE A 441 17.12 -3.69 1.41
C ILE A 441 18.65 -3.83 1.41
N GLU A 442 19.33 -2.99 2.21
CA GLU A 442 20.75 -3.13 2.53
C GLU A 442 21.02 -4.53 3.13
N GLU A 443 22.23 -5.09 3.01
CA GLU A 443 22.51 -6.45 3.49
C GLU A 443 22.20 -6.60 5.00
N ARG A 444 21.34 -7.55 5.38
CA ARG A 444 20.92 -7.76 6.79
C ARG A 444 21.12 -9.19 7.23
N ASN A 445 21.87 -9.37 8.32
CA ASN A 445 22.07 -10.66 8.97
C ASN A 445 21.12 -10.78 10.18
N ILE A 446 20.13 -11.66 10.09
CA ILE A 446 19.14 -11.89 11.15
C ILE A 446 19.34 -13.28 11.75
N THR A 447 19.39 -13.35 13.08
CA THR A 447 19.56 -14.60 13.83
C THR A 447 18.31 -14.86 14.67
N PHE A 448 17.53 -15.86 14.28
CA PHE A 448 16.49 -16.41 15.14
C PHE A 448 17.13 -17.39 16.13
N ALA A 449 16.79 -17.28 17.41
CA ALA A 449 17.22 -18.21 18.45
C ALA A 449 16.05 -18.48 19.39
N SER A 450 15.70 -19.76 19.56
CA SER A 450 14.61 -20.20 20.43
C SER A 450 15.04 -21.44 21.21
N CYS A 451 14.72 -21.51 22.49
CA CYS A 451 15.00 -22.67 23.33
C CYS A 451 13.72 -23.17 24.02
N SER A 452 13.62 -24.49 24.23
CA SER A 452 12.54 -25.15 24.96
C SER A 452 13.11 -26.23 25.88
N LYS A 453 12.51 -26.42 27.06
CA LYS A 453 12.94 -27.44 28.02
C LYS A 453 12.05 -28.68 27.90
N VAL A 454 12.65 -29.82 27.59
CA VAL A 454 11.97 -31.13 27.45
C VAL A 454 12.55 -32.07 28.48
N SER A 455 11.76 -32.41 29.50
CA SER A 455 12.25 -33.10 30.71
C SER A 455 13.41 -32.31 31.32
N ASP A 456 14.59 -32.92 31.50
CA ASP A 456 15.78 -32.26 32.01
C ASP A 456 16.68 -31.64 30.91
N ALA A 457 16.31 -31.78 29.64
CA ALA A 457 17.09 -31.31 28.49
C ALA A 457 16.68 -29.91 28.02
N LEU A 458 17.65 -29.04 27.76
CA LEU A 458 17.43 -27.75 27.08
C LEU A 458 17.73 -27.92 25.58
N ILE A 459 16.72 -27.75 24.74
CA ILE A 459 16.85 -27.82 23.28
C ILE A 459 16.81 -26.39 22.74
N CYS A 460 17.85 -25.97 22.03
CA CYS A 460 17.92 -24.68 21.37
C CYS A 460 18.07 -24.87 19.86
N VAL A 461 17.32 -24.07 19.10
CA VAL A 461 17.49 -23.92 17.65
C VAL A 461 18.00 -22.51 17.37
N GLN A 462 18.95 -22.40 16.43
CA GLN A 462 19.44 -21.15 15.88
C GLN A 462 19.32 -21.17 14.35
N THR A 463 18.75 -20.13 13.77
CA THR A 463 18.63 -19.98 12.31
C THR A 463 19.20 -18.62 11.94
N GLN A 464 20.33 -18.63 11.25
CA GLN A 464 20.95 -17.42 10.71
C GLN A 464 20.55 -17.24 9.25
N VAL A 465 20.12 -16.03 8.90
CA VAL A 465 19.70 -15.68 7.54
C VAL A 465 20.43 -14.42 7.13
N ASN A 466 21.23 -14.50 6.06
CA ASN A 466 21.78 -13.33 5.40
C ASN A 466 20.84 -12.91 4.27
N PHE A 467 20.18 -11.77 4.41
CA PHE A 467 19.38 -11.15 3.37
C PHE A 467 20.25 -10.26 2.49
N GLN A 468 20.44 -10.66 1.24
CA GLN A 468 21.30 -9.96 0.28
C GLN A 468 20.47 -9.25 -0.80
N SER A 469 20.86 -8.02 -1.15
CA SER A 469 20.33 -7.35 -2.34
C SER A 469 20.81 -8.12 -3.58
N SER A 470 19.89 -8.71 -4.35
CA SER A 470 20.29 -9.30 -5.63
C SER A 470 20.63 -8.19 -6.64
N SER A 471 21.58 -8.45 -7.52
CA SER A 471 21.66 -7.70 -8.77
C SER A 471 20.41 -8.03 -9.60
N PHE A 472 19.78 -7.02 -10.20
CA PHE A 472 18.65 -7.15 -11.13
C PHE A 472 18.71 -8.45 -11.98
N PHE A 473 17.55 -9.10 -12.18
CA PHE A 473 17.28 -10.29 -13.02
C PHE A 473 17.21 -11.69 -12.36
N SER A 474 17.14 -11.82 -11.03
CA SER A 474 16.93 -13.12 -10.34
C SER A 474 15.45 -13.37 -9.97
N THR A 475 14.66 -13.97 -10.88
CA THR A 475 13.23 -14.24 -10.65
C THR A 475 12.92 -15.57 -9.96
N SER A 476 13.94 -16.39 -9.64
CA SER A 476 13.73 -17.71 -9.04
C SER A 476 13.72 -17.68 -7.50
N GLN A 477 12.66 -17.13 -6.92
CA GLN A 477 12.44 -17.20 -5.47
C GLN A 477 11.95 -18.59 -5.03
N THR A 478 12.87 -19.56 -4.92
CA THR A 478 12.63 -20.76 -4.13
C THR A 478 13.20 -20.60 -2.74
N PHE A 479 12.36 -20.72 -1.71
CA PHE A 479 12.86 -21.11 -0.37
C PHE A 479 13.82 -22.29 -0.52
N PRO A 480 14.92 -22.36 0.25
CA PRO A 480 15.71 -23.59 0.35
C PRO A 480 14.75 -24.73 0.71
N ARG A 481 14.62 -25.71 -0.20
CA ARG A 481 13.62 -26.79 -0.04
C ARG A 481 13.92 -27.66 1.17
N ASP A 482 15.20 -27.74 1.50
CA ASP A 482 15.76 -28.47 2.60
C ASP A 482 16.73 -27.53 3.35
N LEU A 483 16.56 -27.43 4.66
CA LEU A 483 17.46 -26.70 5.56
C LEU A 483 18.14 -27.71 6.47
N GLU A 484 19.45 -27.85 6.30
CA GLU A 484 20.26 -28.74 7.13
C GLU A 484 20.61 -28.04 8.46
N TYR A 485 20.39 -28.73 9.58
CA TYR A 485 20.71 -28.23 10.92
C TYR A 485 21.87 -29.02 11.51
N SER A 486 22.99 -28.34 11.76
CA SER A 486 24.14 -28.91 12.47
C SER A 486 23.90 -28.85 13.98
N CYS A 487 23.85 -30.00 14.64
CA CYS A 487 23.56 -30.09 16.08
C CYS A 487 24.81 -30.42 16.90
N SER A 488 24.91 -29.84 18.10
CA SER A 488 26.01 -30.05 19.05
C SER A 488 25.51 -30.04 20.50
N SER A 489 26.23 -30.70 21.41
CA SER A 489 25.95 -30.69 22.84
C SER A 489 26.66 -29.52 23.53
N LEU A 490 25.97 -28.79 24.42
CA LEU A 490 26.64 -27.83 25.31
C LEU A 490 27.53 -28.56 26.32
N SER A 491 28.77 -28.09 26.49
CA SER A 491 29.86 -28.78 27.20
C SER A 491 29.73 -28.87 28.73
N ASN A 492 28.59 -28.50 29.32
CA ASN A 492 28.49 -28.16 30.74
C ASN A 492 27.80 -29.23 31.61
N GLY A 493 27.65 -30.46 31.10
CA GLY A 493 27.17 -31.61 31.88
C GLY A 493 25.64 -31.74 32.02
N GLU A 494 24.88 -30.68 31.72
CA GLU A 494 23.43 -30.80 31.49
C GLU A 494 23.16 -31.29 30.05
N PRO A 495 22.13 -32.12 29.81
CA PRO A 495 21.82 -32.68 28.49
C PRO A 495 21.18 -31.64 27.57
N SER A 496 21.99 -30.72 27.05
CA SER A 496 21.52 -29.57 26.28
C SER A 496 22.00 -29.63 24.82
N LEU A 497 21.06 -29.50 23.88
CA LEU A 497 21.25 -29.67 22.45
C LEU A 497 21.09 -28.33 21.74
N VAL A 498 22.10 -27.88 21.00
CA VAL A 498 22.05 -26.66 20.17
C VAL A 498 22.17 -27.05 18.71
N CYS A 499 21.12 -26.78 17.94
CA CYS A 499 21.07 -27.03 16.49
C CYS A 499 21.07 -25.70 15.73
N SER A 500 22.03 -25.52 14.82
CA SER A 500 22.19 -24.28 14.04
C SER A 500 22.09 -24.54 12.54
N THR A 501 21.52 -23.57 11.82
CA THR A 501 21.56 -23.52 10.35
C THR A 501 21.90 -22.10 9.89
N HIS A 502 22.52 -21.97 8.73
CA HIS A 502 22.88 -20.70 8.10
C HIS A 502 22.61 -20.79 6.59
N PHE A 503 21.92 -19.80 6.03
CA PHE A 503 21.75 -19.67 4.59
C PHE A 503 21.59 -18.20 4.17
N SER A 504 21.87 -17.93 2.89
CA SER A 504 21.62 -16.62 2.27
C SER A 504 20.31 -16.62 1.50
N GLN A 505 19.57 -15.52 1.58
CA GLN A 505 18.34 -15.26 0.87
C GLN A 505 18.49 -13.98 0.04
N GLU A 506 18.40 -14.10 -1.27
CA GLU A 506 18.27 -12.93 -2.13
C GLU A 506 16.91 -12.25 -1.90
N LEU A 507 16.93 -10.94 -1.67
CA LEU A 507 15.79 -10.04 -1.63
C LEU A 507 15.96 -8.94 -2.68
N CYS A 508 15.57 -9.25 -3.91
CA CYS A 508 15.22 -8.25 -4.90
C CYS A 508 14.41 -8.90 -6.02
N ASP A 509 13.13 -8.54 -6.08
CA ASP A 509 12.41 -8.43 -7.35
C ASP A 509 11.53 -7.20 -7.19
N ILE A 510 11.92 -6.09 -7.82
CA ILE A 510 11.00 -4.97 -8.01
C ILE A 510 9.99 -5.48 -9.02
N ASP A 511 8.74 -5.67 -8.61
CA ASP A 511 7.66 -6.24 -9.43
C ASP A 511 7.70 -5.65 -10.86
N SER A 512 8.23 -6.43 -11.81
CA SER A 512 8.03 -6.19 -13.23
C SER A 512 6.62 -6.65 -13.57
N VAL A 513 5.64 -5.89 -13.07
CA VAL A 513 4.19 -5.98 -13.31
C VAL A 513 3.67 -7.43 -13.41
N SER A 514 3.21 -7.91 -12.24
CA SER A 514 2.16 -8.91 -12.04
C SER A 514 2.49 -10.40 -12.17
N ASP A 515 2.24 -11.10 -11.06
CA ASP A 515 2.06 -12.56 -10.92
C ASP A 515 0.79 -13.07 -11.66
N SER A 516 0.07 -12.18 -12.34
CA SER A 516 -0.69 -12.54 -13.54
C SER A 516 0.15 -12.21 -14.76
N SER A 517 0.93 -13.16 -15.29
CA SER A 517 1.47 -13.00 -16.65
C SER A 517 0.35 -12.50 -17.56
N PRO A 518 0.42 -11.25 -18.09
CA PRO A 518 -0.75 -10.67 -18.72
C PRO A 518 -0.97 -11.49 -19.98
N ASN A 519 -2.03 -12.30 -19.95
CA ASN A 519 -2.30 -13.33 -20.95
C ASN A 519 -1.99 -12.75 -22.31
N LEU A 520 -1.17 -13.40 -23.14
CA LEU A 520 -0.66 -12.82 -24.38
C LEU A 520 -1.80 -12.19 -25.20
N VAL A 521 -2.99 -12.79 -25.15
CA VAL A 521 -4.26 -12.27 -25.68
C VAL A 521 -4.66 -10.91 -25.08
N SER A 522 -4.65 -10.74 -23.75
CA SER A 522 -4.91 -9.47 -23.05
C SER A 522 -3.91 -8.37 -23.43
N THR A 523 -2.61 -8.69 -23.45
CA THR A 523 -1.54 -7.74 -23.83
C THR A 523 -1.69 -7.31 -25.29
N LEU A 524 -1.91 -8.27 -26.20
CA LEU A 524 -2.17 -7.99 -27.61
C LEU A 524 -3.51 -7.27 -27.83
N THR A 525 -4.54 -7.54 -27.03
CA THR A 525 -5.85 -6.85 -27.11
C THR A 525 -5.73 -5.41 -26.63
N THR A 526 -5.00 -5.18 -25.54
CA THR A 526 -4.71 -3.83 -25.02
C THR A 526 -3.87 -3.06 -26.03
N ALA A 527 -2.79 -3.64 -26.55
CA ALA A 527 -1.98 -3.04 -27.60
C ALA A 527 -2.78 -2.76 -28.88
N ALA A 528 -3.64 -3.69 -29.33
CA ALA A 528 -4.53 -3.49 -30.48
C ALA A 528 -5.53 -2.35 -30.24
N THR A 529 -6.15 -2.31 -29.07
CA THR A 529 -7.15 -1.32 -28.70
C THR A 529 -6.53 0.07 -28.60
N TYR A 530 -5.40 0.21 -27.90
CA TYR A 530 -4.65 1.47 -27.85
C TYR A 530 -4.11 1.89 -29.23
N SER A 531 -3.63 0.96 -30.06
CA SER A 531 -3.20 1.26 -31.45
C SER A 531 -4.36 1.79 -32.29
N ALA A 532 -5.53 1.15 -32.22
CA ALA A 532 -6.72 1.56 -32.97
C ALA A 532 -7.26 2.91 -32.49
N LEU A 533 -7.28 3.15 -31.17
CA LEU A 533 -7.71 4.42 -30.58
C LEU A 533 -6.72 5.55 -30.88
N ALA A 534 -5.41 5.35 -30.72
CA ALA A 534 -4.39 6.36 -31.02
C ALA A 534 -4.29 6.69 -32.52
N ALA A 535 -4.69 5.78 -33.42
CA ALA A 535 -4.81 6.05 -34.84
C ALA A 535 -6.11 6.76 -35.21
N ALA A 536 -7.25 6.34 -34.65
CA ALA A 536 -8.57 6.83 -35.05
C ALA A 536 -9.01 8.11 -34.33
N ILE A 537 -8.69 8.29 -33.03
CA ILE A 537 -9.17 9.44 -32.24
C ILE A 537 -8.66 10.78 -32.80
N PRO A 538 -7.37 10.99 -33.11
CA PRO A 538 -6.88 12.30 -33.55
C PRO A 538 -7.50 12.77 -34.87
N GLU A 539 -7.72 11.86 -35.82
CA GLU A 539 -8.36 12.17 -37.11
C GLU A 539 -9.88 12.34 -36.93
N ALA A 540 -10.54 11.46 -36.15
CA ALA A 540 -11.97 11.58 -35.86
C ALA A 540 -12.34 12.86 -35.07
N VAL A 541 -11.46 13.35 -34.18
CA VAL A 541 -11.61 14.65 -33.52
C VAL A 541 -11.49 15.80 -34.53
N GLY A 542 -10.52 15.74 -35.45
CA GLY A 542 -10.37 16.72 -36.52
C GLY A 542 -11.60 16.80 -37.42
N ASP A 543 -12.09 15.65 -37.88
CA ASP A 543 -13.29 15.54 -38.72
C ASP A 543 -14.57 15.96 -37.98
N ALA A 544 -14.75 15.55 -36.72
CA ALA A 544 -15.90 15.95 -35.91
C ALA A 544 -15.93 17.47 -35.69
N LEU A 545 -14.79 18.11 -35.40
CA LEU A 545 -14.70 19.56 -35.27
C LEU A 545 -14.97 20.28 -36.61
N LYS A 546 -14.51 19.73 -37.73
CA LYS A 546 -14.82 20.24 -39.08
C LYS A 546 -16.33 20.17 -39.38
N LEU A 547 -16.99 19.08 -38.97
CA LEU A 547 -18.41 18.84 -39.21
C LEU A 547 -19.34 19.68 -38.30
N ILE A 548 -18.99 19.77 -37.00
CA ILE A 548 -19.84 20.36 -35.95
C ILE A 548 -19.57 21.86 -35.78
N CYS A 549 -18.30 22.27 -35.83
CA CYS A 549 -17.88 23.64 -35.52
C CYS A 549 -17.55 24.47 -36.78
N HIS A 550 -17.73 23.89 -37.97
CA HIS A 550 -17.45 24.52 -39.28
C HIS A 550 -16.06 25.14 -39.42
N ILE A 551 -15.06 24.62 -38.69
CA ILE A 551 -13.69 25.14 -38.73
C ILE A 551 -13.01 24.82 -40.06
N SER A 552 -12.06 25.66 -40.44
CA SER A 552 -11.28 25.45 -41.67
C SER A 552 -10.46 24.15 -41.59
N GLU A 553 -10.18 23.55 -42.75
CA GLU A 553 -9.36 22.33 -42.83
C GLU A 553 -7.97 22.49 -42.22
N HIS A 554 -7.42 23.72 -42.26
CA HIS A 554 -6.19 24.06 -41.57
C HIS A 554 -6.33 23.95 -40.04
N GLN A 555 -7.41 24.48 -39.46
CA GLN A 555 -7.68 24.39 -38.02
C GLN A 555 -7.97 22.94 -37.58
N ALA A 556 -8.70 22.16 -38.38
CA ALA A 556 -8.93 20.74 -38.11
C ALA A 556 -7.61 19.95 -38.06
N ASN A 557 -6.71 20.18 -39.02
CA ASN A 557 -5.37 19.58 -39.03
C ASN A 557 -4.53 19.98 -37.79
N TYR A 558 -4.65 21.22 -37.31
CA TYR A 558 -4.02 21.66 -36.07
C TYR A 558 -4.60 20.95 -34.83
N ALA A 559 -5.91 20.76 -34.76
CA ALA A 559 -6.56 19.99 -33.69
C ALA A 559 -6.08 18.53 -33.66
N THR A 560 -6.03 17.86 -34.81
CA THR A 560 -5.47 16.51 -34.96
C THR A 560 -4.00 16.44 -34.51
N GLN A 561 -3.16 17.41 -34.90
CA GLN A 561 -1.77 17.47 -34.48
C GLN A 561 -1.61 17.72 -32.97
N ALA A 562 -2.46 18.59 -32.39
CA ALA A 562 -2.51 18.81 -30.95
C ALA A 562 -2.90 17.53 -30.19
N THR A 563 -3.90 16.79 -30.67
CA THR A 563 -4.26 15.48 -30.09
C THR A 563 -3.11 14.48 -30.18
N PHE A 564 -2.36 14.43 -31.28
CA PHE A 564 -1.15 13.61 -31.37
C PHE A 564 -0.07 14.03 -30.36
N LEU A 565 0.17 15.33 -30.16
CA LEU A 565 1.11 15.82 -29.16
C LEU A 565 0.69 15.49 -27.73
N ILE A 566 -0.62 15.49 -27.43
CA ILE A 566 -1.18 15.02 -26.16
C ILE A 566 -0.85 13.52 -25.96
N PHE A 567 -1.11 12.67 -26.95
CA PHE A 567 -0.75 11.25 -26.88
C PHE A 567 0.77 11.02 -26.69
N ILE A 568 1.62 11.85 -27.29
CA ILE A 568 3.08 11.79 -27.11
C ILE A 568 3.50 12.23 -25.70
N ALA A 569 2.91 13.30 -25.16
CA ALA A 569 3.15 13.74 -23.79
C ALA A 569 2.70 12.69 -22.75
N LEU A 570 1.54 12.07 -22.96
CA LEU A 570 1.00 11.00 -22.10
C LEU A 570 1.81 9.70 -22.16
N THR A 571 2.53 9.44 -23.26
CA THR A 571 3.35 8.22 -23.42
C THR A 571 4.85 8.44 -23.24
N GLY A 572 5.29 9.68 -22.94
CA GLY A 572 6.65 10.05 -22.57
C GLY A 572 7.74 9.87 -23.64
N SER A 573 7.38 9.41 -24.85
CA SER A 573 8.36 8.90 -25.83
C SER A 573 8.51 9.80 -27.04
N TRP A 574 9.51 10.69 -27.00
CA TRP A 574 9.95 11.48 -28.16
C TRP A 574 10.35 10.62 -29.36
N LEU A 575 10.76 9.36 -29.12
CA LEU A 575 11.08 8.40 -30.17
C LEU A 575 9.87 8.07 -31.04
N PHE A 576 8.66 8.06 -30.47
CA PHE A 576 7.42 7.93 -31.24
C PHE A 576 7.32 9.02 -32.32
N LEU A 577 7.60 10.27 -31.96
CA LEU A 577 7.51 11.41 -32.88
C LEU A 577 8.55 11.27 -34.01
N VAL A 578 9.81 10.97 -33.66
CA VAL A 578 10.90 10.79 -34.65
C VAL A 578 10.63 9.61 -35.58
N VAL A 579 10.30 8.44 -35.03
CA VAL A 579 10.00 7.24 -35.83
C VAL A 579 8.73 7.44 -36.67
N GLY A 580 7.76 8.22 -36.18
CA GLY A 580 6.54 8.57 -36.91
C GLY A 580 6.81 9.43 -38.13
N MET A 581 7.60 10.50 -37.96
CA MET A 581 8.00 11.38 -39.06
C MET A 581 8.88 10.65 -40.08
N VAL A 582 9.83 9.82 -39.63
CA VAL A 582 10.69 9.02 -40.51
C VAL A 582 9.84 7.98 -41.26
N GLY A 583 8.97 7.25 -40.56
CA GLY A 583 8.08 6.26 -41.16
C GLY A 583 7.12 6.87 -42.17
N GLN A 584 6.52 8.02 -41.88
CA GLN A 584 5.70 8.77 -42.84
C GLN A 584 6.53 9.16 -44.07
N SER A 585 7.72 9.74 -43.88
CA SER A 585 8.60 10.15 -44.98
C SER A 585 9.02 8.97 -45.87
N VAL A 586 9.22 7.79 -45.27
CA VAL A 586 9.46 6.53 -46.01
C VAL A 586 8.21 6.08 -46.75
N GLY A 587 7.04 6.15 -46.12
CA GLY A 587 5.74 5.81 -46.71
C GLY A 587 5.44 6.63 -47.98
N GLU A 588 5.62 7.95 -47.92
CA GLU A 588 5.43 8.84 -49.08
C GLU A 588 6.42 8.51 -50.21
N ARG A 589 7.69 8.19 -49.88
CA ARG A 589 8.71 7.78 -50.87
C ARG A 589 8.43 6.44 -51.54
N VAL A 590 7.72 5.51 -50.90
CA VAL A 590 7.28 4.24 -51.52
C VAL A 590 5.90 4.36 -52.20
N GLY A 591 5.41 5.58 -52.44
CA GLY A 591 4.20 5.84 -53.20
C GLY A 591 2.89 5.70 -52.44
N LEU A 592 2.92 5.61 -51.10
CA LEU A 592 1.69 5.71 -50.31
C LEU A 592 1.12 7.12 -50.41
N SER A 593 -0.22 7.24 -50.46
CA SER A 593 -0.89 8.53 -50.31
C SER A 593 -0.51 9.17 -48.96
N LYS A 594 -0.50 10.50 -48.88
CA LYS A 594 -0.08 11.24 -47.68
C LYS A 594 -0.76 10.76 -46.38
N SER A 595 -2.06 10.44 -46.44
CA SER A 595 -2.81 9.85 -45.33
C SER A 595 -2.39 8.41 -44.99
N SER A 596 -2.17 7.56 -46.00
CA SER A 596 -1.68 6.19 -45.82
C SER A 596 -0.25 6.15 -45.29
N ALA A 597 0.58 7.10 -45.70
CA ALA A 597 1.95 7.27 -45.22
C ALA A 597 1.99 7.76 -43.76
N ARG A 598 1.16 8.76 -43.40
CA ARG A 598 1.00 9.23 -42.01
C ARG A 598 0.58 8.09 -41.07
N LEU A 599 -0.40 7.29 -41.48
CA LEU A 599 -0.81 6.08 -40.76
C LEU A 599 0.35 5.09 -40.58
N PHE A 600 1.08 4.80 -41.68
CA PHE A 600 2.23 3.89 -41.63
C PHE A 600 3.30 4.39 -40.65
N GLY A 601 3.64 5.69 -40.71
CA GLY A 601 4.52 6.35 -39.75
C GLY A 601 4.06 6.16 -38.30
N ASN A 602 2.84 6.57 -37.98
CA ASN A 602 2.26 6.45 -36.65
C ASN A 602 2.22 4.99 -36.14
N THR A 603 1.98 4.02 -37.03
CA THR A 603 1.95 2.60 -36.65
C THR A 603 3.35 2.04 -36.38
N VAL A 604 4.36 2.44 -37.15
CA VAL A 604 5.77 2.06 -36.91
C VAL A 604 6.28 2.74 -35.63
N ALA A 605 5.91 4.00 -35.39
CA ALA A 605 6.20 4.72 -34.15
C ALA A 605 5.65 4.01 -32.91
N HIS A 606 4.37 3.64 -32.94
CA HIS A 606 3.71 2.93 -31.84
C HIS A 606 4.35 1.56 -31.61
N SER A 607 4.64 0.85 -32.70
CA SER A 607 5.32 -0.44 -32.67
C SER A 607 6.69 -0.38 -31.98
N VAL A 608 7.51 0.63 -32.30
CA VAL A 608 8.82 0.83 -31.66
C VAL A 608 8.66 1.20 -30.19
N ASN A 609 7.69 2.07 -29.84
CA ASN A 609 7.44 2.43 -28.44
C ASN A 609 6.96 1.23 -27.59
N ILE A 610 6.13 0.36 -28.15
CA ILE A 610 5.73 -0.89 -27.48
C ILE A 610 6.94 -1.84 -27.36
N ALA A 611 7.76 -1.97 -28.40
CA ALA A 611 8.94 -2.85 -28.39
C ALA A 611 10.07 -2.37 -27.46
N GLN A 612 10.08 -1.10 -27.03
CA GLN A 612 10.99 -0.62 -25.97
C GLN A 612 10.50 -0.98 -24.56
N ASN A 613 9.18 -1.10 -24.37
CA ASN A 613 8.57 -1.39 -23.08
C ASN A 613 8.28 -2.89 -22.87
N LEU A 614 8.61 -3.76 -23.84
CA LEU A 614 8.44 -5.20 -23.78
C LEU A 614 9.70 -5.94 -24.24
N ALA A 615 10.17 -6.89 -23.42
CA ALA A 615 11.22 -7.84 -23.78
C ALA A 615 10.80 -8.72 -25.00
N PRO A 616 11.75 -9.41 -25.69
CA PRO A 616 11.77 -9.53 -27.15
C PRO A 616 10.67 -10.41 -27.76
N SER A 617 9.51 -9.81 -27.98
CA SER A 617 8.34 -10.40 -28.67
C SER A 617 7.81 -9.50 -29.80
N SER A 618 8.70 -8.70 -30.39
CA SER A 618 8.38 -7.51 -31.22
C SER A 618 7.57 -7.80 -32.49
N LEU A 619 7.84 -8.87 -33.23
CA LEU A 619 7.24 -9.11 -34.55
C LEU A 619 5.73 -9.39 -34.52
N LEU A 620 5.23 -10.12 -33.52
CA LEU A 620 3.81 -10.46 -33.44
C LEU A 620 2.96 -9.21 -33.09
N THR A 621 3.47 -8.40 -32.15
CA THR A 621 2.84 -7.17 -31.68
C THR A 621 2.78 -6.10 -32.77
N ILE A 622 3.82 -6.00 -33.62
CA ILE A 622 3.80 -5.18 -34.85
C ILE A 622 2.65 -5.60 -35.78
N GLY A 623 2.50 -6.91 -36.04
CA GLY A 623 1.44 -7.44 -36.90
C GLY A 623 0.03 -7.13 -36.38
N VAL A 624 -0.18 -7.28 -35.06
CA VAL A 624 -1.45 -6.97 -34.41
C VAL A 624 -1.76 -5.46 -34.43
N GLY A 625 -0.77 -4.60 -34.16
CA GLY A 625 -0.93 -3.14 -34.26
C GLY A 625 -1.30 -2.67 -35.67
N LEU A 626 -0.66 -3.23 -36.71
CA LEU A 626 -0.98 -2.95 -38.12
C LEU A 626 -2.40 -3.41 -38.51
N ALA A 627 -2.85 -4.56 -38.01
CA ALA A 627 -4.21 -5.05 -38.24
C ALA A 627 -5.25 -4.18 -37.53
N ALA A 628 -5.00 -3.80 -36.28
CA ALA A 628 -5.89 -2.96 -35.49
C ALA A 628 -6.00 -1.52 -36.04
N GLY A 629 -4.89 -0.92 -36.47
CA GLY A 629 -4.90 0.39 -37.14
C GLY A 629 -5.71 0.40 -38.44
N LYS A 630 -5.63 -0.66 -39.23
CA LYS A 630 -6.51 -0.85 -40.42
C LYS A 630 -7.98 -1.00 -40.05
N PHE A 631 -8.30 -1.66 -38.94
CA PHE A 631 -9.67 -1.81 -38.46
C PHE A 631 -10.25 -0.49 -37.94
N GLY A 632 -9.46 0.31 -37.20
CA GLY A 632 -9.84 1.65 -36.76
C GLY A 632 -10.24 2.56 -37.94
N LEU A 633 -9.40 2.61 -38.98
CA LEU A 633 -9.67 3.35 -40.23
C LEU A 633 -10.90 2.86 -41.01
N TRP A 634 -11.23 1.57 -40.92
CA TRP A 634 -12.45 1.04 -41.51
C TRP A 634 -13.68 1.48 -40.71
N ALA A 635 -13.59 1.48 -39.38
CA ALA A 635 -14.66 1.94 -38.50
C ALA A 635 -14.91 3.45 -38.65
N GLU A 636 -13.85 4.26 -38.66
CA GLU A 636 -13.86 5.70 -38.95
C GLU A 636 -14.61 6.02 -40.26
N LYS A 637 -14.20 5.42 -41.39
CA LYS A 637 -14.86 5.59 -42.69
C LYS A 637 -16.32 5.14 -42.72
N LYS A 638 -16.69 4.19 -41.86
CA LYS A 638 -18.07 3.72 -41.72
C LYS A 638 -18.92 4.69 -40.90
N ILE A 639 -18.35 5.29 -39.85
CA ILE A 639 -18.98 6.32 -39.02
C ILE A 639 -19.17 7.61 -39.82
N ALA A 640 -18.13 8.09 -40.53
CA ALA A 640 -18.20 9.29 -41.37
C ALA A 640 -19.34 9.20 -42.40
N LYS A 641 -19.46 8.06 -43.11
CA LYS A 641 -20.57 7.81 -44.05
C LYS A 641 -21.95 7.78 -43.40
N GLN A 642 -22.07 7.38 -42.13
CA GLN A 642 -23.33 7.44 -41.40
C GLN A 642 -23.72 8.89 -41.09
N PHE A 643 -22.76 9.77 -40.76
CA PHE A 643 -23.00 11.19 -40.56
C PHE A 643 -23.36 11.93 -41.86
N GLU A 644 -22.68 11.65 -42.98
CA GLU A 644 -23.07 12.16 -44.32
C GLU A 644 -24.52 11.74 -44.67
N GLY A 645 -24.89 10.49 -44.35
CA GLY A 645 -26.25 9.97 -44.53
C GLY A 645 -27.32 10.63 -43.65
N LEU A 646 -26.93 11.23 -42.52
CA LEU A 646 -27.83 11.97 -41.64
C LEU A 646 -28.05 13.41 -42.12
N GLN A 647 -27.01 14.08 -42.63
CA GLN A 647 -27.16 15.41 -43.27
C GLN A 647 -28.09 15.35 -44.50
N THR A 648 -27.90 14.36 -45.38
CA THR A 648 -28.71 14.22 -46.61
C THR A 648 -30.20 13.91 -46.37
N LYS A 649 -30.57 13.50 -45.15
CA LYS A 649 -31.98 13.25 -44.75
C LYS A 649 -32.67 14.42 -44.06
N GLY A 650 -32.01 15.57 -43.91
CA GLY A 650 -32.62 16.80 -43.41
C GLY A 650 -33.14 16.74 -41.96
N THR A 651 -32.72 15.74 -41.17
CA THR A 651 -33.26 15.48 -39.83
C THR A 651 -32.55 16.22 -38.70
N LEU A 652 -31.60 17.10 -39.03
CA LEU A 652 -30.90 17.98 -38.08
C LEU A 652 -31.06 19.44 -38.51
N SER A 653 -32.19 20.05 -38.13
CA SER A 653 -32.24 21.49 -37.90
C SER A 653 -31.88 21.75 -36.44
N ILE A 654 -30.66 22.24 -36.19
CA ILE A 654 -30.27 22.76 -34.88
C ILE A 654 -30.56 24.26 -34.90
N ASN A 655 -31.48 24.68 -34.02
CA ASN A 655 -31.56 26.05 -33.48
C ASN A 655 -30.98 26.02 -32.07
#